data_AF-A0A522VLT3-F1
#
_entry.id   AF-A0A522VLT3-F1
#
_cell.length_a   1.000
_cell.length_b   1.000
_cell.length_c   1.000
_cell.angle_alpha   90.00
_cell.angle_beta   90.00
_cell.angle_gamma   90.00
#
_symmetry.space_group_name_H-M   'P 1'
#
loop_
_entity.id
_entity.type
_entity.pdbx_description
1 polymer ?
#
loop_
_entity_poly.entity_id
_entity_poly.type
_entity_poly.pdbx_seq_one_letter_code
_entity_poly.pdbx_strand_id
1 'polypeptide(L)'
;MALHASRYLRINSAIDLTTTVGATPTATPGKTLTATVGTWPDTVTPLATTDPLNLSIGTVPNQLDLGANITTANGAVSLTAPKIQTFAASTIATAGGAVSLSAAGAIQASSLAIDAGSGAVMVTAGTDPDAGSRFLQLGAVTGNGVTASAPDSVQLFGEVITGGGAVSMTSANSSFSTFSTIDTRAGGTGPAGGAVSIAAPLSVTTRSILAGSGNITLSGSQVRSDSTTALDTTGTVSLSASAGSIFGAFSSDPIRIDNASSVTANATNGSGDANVRLSSATALNATTVSATTTNCFTSGSCSGASVSLSGDQGVNVGTVTASAPASTNNIVNYGITDPRFENRTESVSISSLAGSILATGATSLVKATDVTLSTIPSDNAATGGAIGSSTTALKVEAGRRLAFSSGGDFSVNLEGPTGPNWLAVRLGVAPATKTWSGSLSGTGANAIALNASATESKVTVGSFTLTGFDQRVYNQSPNVSLNVPNGELTATAISVPKGDNVGWFHPANQKNQGCSPNGPAICTYPNPFPPPTTLSIAPQFEPLGVTVSASGNLQVDGYTRAGSASDLAKSTRFTSTSGTGSVTLGTVNVNRDSLGVSGPAGVSIANLTGLNGASIDSATGDIGLGTASITGNLDVTSSSGSIAFANVSATSGASASTSSGNLTLTGLTTGGAASASTGSGNVTLGSVVTGAGGATITARLGTVQPLTDSSAVEVTSGGTISIDAKTIGPSGGNPLDLAGAAVVLTSNGGGAMGQSGAPIIANTQELTVNAAAGSTFNVSTGTTDLKNLTLTANPAAVGDGLGGKARVASNGNTYDFPSSGTSFTLGGATFPAVVPAAQFAEGTLSFTATTGNLTLNALDFSAGNGNFSAATNGSLANITQSAGQAINLGKGALSLRSDGNVVVEGINAGGMTATNATSVVGSGCNSSFGPCGVTSFTANQTLTDTANGNGTWSVTSRGAITTGALEIANVAFATNATG
;
A
#
# COMPACT_ATOMS: atom_id res chain seq x y z
N MET A 1 -46.49 27.92 58.09
CA MET A 1 -47.26 26.70 58.41
C MET A 1 -46.26 25.62 58.81
N ALA A 2 -46.46 24.98 59.96
CA ALA A 2 -45.61 23.88 60.42
C ALA A 2 -46.46 22.61 60.52
N LEU A 3 -46.01 21.53 59.89
CA LEU A 3 -46.63 20.21 59.92
C LEU A 3 -45.67 19.23 60.59
N HIS A 4 -46.16 18.51 61.59
CA HIS A 4 -45.37 17.52 62.31
C HIS A 4 -46.13 16.19 62.36
N ALA A 5 -45.45 15.12 61.96
CA ALA A 5 -45.94 13.75 62.10
C ALA A 5 -44.88 12.89 62.78
N SER A 6 -45.28 12.01 63.68
CA SER A 6 -44.34 11.12 64.38
C SER A 6 -43.84 9.95 63.52
N ARG A 7 -44.61 9.58 62.48
CA ARG A 7 -44.38 8.37 61.67
C ARG A 7 -44.60 8.58 60.18
N TYR A 8 -45.77 9.07 59.78
CA TYR A 8 -46.17 9.16 58.37
C TYR A 8 -46.93 10.46 58.11
N LEU A 9 -46.59 11.13 57.00
CA LEU A 9 -47.31 12.29 56.49
C LEU A 9 -47.58 12.10 55.01
N ARG A 10 -48.82 12.34 54.57
CA ARG A 10 -49.20 12.31 53.16
C ARG A 10 -49.83 13.63 52.76
N ILE A 11 -49.31 14.25 51.70
CA ILE A 11 -49.88 15.44 51.07
C ILE A 11 -50.54 14.99 49.77
N ASN A 12 -51.85 14.78 49.83
CA ASN A 12 -52.69 14.33 48.71
C ASN A 12 -53.63 15.43 48.17
N SER A 13 -53.62 16.61 48.79
CA SER A 13 -54.39 17.78 48.41
C SER A 13 -53.45 18.98 48.33
N ALA A 14 -53.74 19.92 47.43
CA ALA A 14 -52.85 21.06 47.23
C ALA A 14 -52.74 21.91 48.50
N ILE A 15 -51.51 22.27 48.87
CA ILE A 15 -51.24 23.25 49.94
C ILE A 15 -50.94 24.57 49.26
N ASP A 16 -51.89 25.51 49.31
CA ASP A 16 -51.72 26.85 48.77
C ASP A 16 -51.57 27.86 49.91
N LEU A 17 -50.37 28.42 50.06
CA LEU A 17 -50.04 29.47 51.03
C LEU A 17 -49.93 30.86 50.38
N THR A 18 -50.39 31.01 49.13
CA THR A 18 -50.33 32.29 48.42
C THR A 18 -51.44 33.26 48.85
N THR A 19 -52.61 32.75 49.25
CA THR A 19 -53.78 33.55 49.62
C THR A 19 -54.10 33.46 51.12
N THR A 20 -54.93 34.39 51.60
CA THR A 20 -55.50 34.35 52.96
C THR A 20 -57.01 34.20 52.82
N VAL A 21 -57.62 33.30 53.58
CA VAL A 21 -59.07 33.06 53.55
C VAL A 21 -59.80 34.29 54.12
N GLY A 22 -60.48 35.05 53.23
CA GLY A 22 -61.24 36.25 53.52
C GLY A 22 -61.86 36.83 52.22
N ALA A 23 -62.90 37.67 52.32
CA ALA A 23 -63.76 38.12 51.22
C ALA A 23 -63.10 38.93 50.08
N THR A 24 -61.77 39.08 50.09
CA THR A 24 -60.99 39.61 48.96
C THR A 24 -59.59 39.01 49.02
N PRO A 25 -59.20 38.12 48.07
CA PRO A 25 -57.88 37.48 48.11
C PRO A 25 -56.77 38.49 47.83
N THR A 26 -56.02 38.88 48.86
CA THR A 26 -54.73 39.59 48.69
C THR A 26 -53.59 38.61 48.95
N ALA A 27 -52.67 38.47 48.00
CA ALA A 27 -51.47 37.66 48.18
C ALA A 27 -50.68 38.18 49.38
N THR A 28 -50.29 37.31 50.32
CA THR A 28 -49.43 37.70 51.45
C THR A 28 -48.05 37.08 51.23
N PRO A 29 -47.05 37.87 50.77
CA PRO A 29 -45.69 37.37 50.58
C PRO A 29 -45.09 36.82 51.88
N GLY A 30 -44.29 35.75 51.78
CA GLY A 30 -43.41 35.26 52.85
C GLY A 30 -43.94 34.13 53.73
N LYS A 31 -45.14 33.57 53.50
CA LYS A 31 -45.62 32.41 54.27
C LYS A 31 -44.81 31.15 53.95
N THR A 32 -44.07 30.62 54.93
CA THR A 32 -43.25 29.41 54.79
C THR A 32 -44.02 28.13 55.09
N LEU A 33 -43.58 27.00 54.55
CA LEU A 33 -44.00 25.65 54.95
C LEU A 33 -42.80 24.91 55.53
N THR A 34 -42.95 24.36 56.73
CA THR A 34 -42.03 23.38 57.29
C THR A 34 -42.80 22.09 57.59
N ALA A 35 -42.38 20.97 57.03
CA ALA A 35 -42.95 19.66 57.34
C ALA A 35 -41.85 18.75 57.89
N THR A 36 -42.10 18.11 59.03
CA THR A 36 -41.16 17.18 59.67
C THR A 36 -41.85 15.87 60.01
N VAL A 37 -41.28 14.76 59.55
CA VAL A 37 -41.70 13.40 59.89
C VAL A 37 -40.62 12.74 60.74
N GLY A 38 -40.99 12.19 61.89
CA GLY A 38 -40.09 11.44 62.77
C GLY A 38 -39.96 9.95 62.40
N THR A 39 -39.17 9.22 63.18
CA THR A 39 -39.06 7.76 63.13
C THR A 39 -39.85 7.13 64.28
N TRP A 40 -40.78 6.23 63.97
CA TRP A 40 -41.40 5.37 64.99
C TRP A 40 -40.75 3.98 64.99
N PRO A 41 -40.35 3.42 66.15
CA PRO A 41 -39.76 2.08 66.21
C PRO A 41 -40.79 1.01 65.85
N ASP A 42 -40.44 0.07 64.97
CA ASP A 42 -41.28 -1.10 64.68
C ASP A 42 -41.32 -2.12 65.83
N THR A 43 -40.53 -1.90 66.90
CA THR A 43 -40.42 -2.78 68.08
C THR A 43 -41.45 -2.50 69.17
N VAL A 44 -42.35 -1.52 69.01
CA VAL A 44 -43.42 -1.28 69.98
C VAL A 44 -44.61 -2.17 69.63
N THR A 45 -44.85 -3.21 70.43
CA THR A 45 -46.10 -3.98 70.41
C THR A 45 -47.30 -3.02 70.42
N PRO A 46 -48.34 -3.22 69.59
CA PRO A 46 -49.44 -2.27 69.49
C PRO A 46 -50.05 -2.03 70.88
N LEU A 47 -50.04 -0.78 71.36
CA LEU A 47 -50.86 -0.42 72.50
C LEU A 47 -52.32 -0.63 72.08
N ALA A 48 -52.96 -1.60 72.72
CA ALA A 48 -54.38 -1.90 72.56
C ALA A 48 -55.22 -0.76 73.15
N THR A 49 -55.33 0.36 72.43
CA THR A 49 -56.37 1.35 72.64
C THR A 49 -56.78 1.90 71.27
N THR A 50 -57.98 1.49 70.85
CA THR A 50 -58.83 2.04 69.78
C THR A 50 -58.19 3.14 68.94
N ASP A 51 -57.65 2.77 67.78
CA ASP A 51 -57.47 3.67 66.64
C ASP A 51 -58.87 4.16 66.20
N PRO A 52 -59.23 5.44 66.39
CA PRO A 52 -60.55 5.94 66.05
C PRO A 52 -60.80 6.05 64.54
N LEU A 53 -59.80 5.75 63.69
CA LEU A 53 -59.89 5.89 62.23
C LEU A 53 -59.59 4.62 61.42
N ASN A 54 -59.22 3.50 62.06
CA ASN A 54 -58.92 2.23 61.39
C ASN A 54 -58.00 2.40 60.15
N LEU A 55 -56.92 3.18 60.30
CA LEU A 55 -55.97 3.46 59.21
C LEU A 55 -54.80 2.46 59.17
N SER A 56 -54.73 1.52 60.12
CA SER A 56 -53.59 0.60 60.30
C SER A 56 -53.96 -0.88 60.11
N ILE A 57 -54.37 -1.27 58.90
CA ILE A 57 -54.19 -2.66 58.42
C ILE A 57 -52.96 -2.67 57.53
N GLY A 58 -51.78 -2.82 58.14
CA GLY A 58 -50.47 -2.85 57.46
C GLY A 58 -49.37 -2.13 58.25
N THR A 59 -48.11 -2.44 57.94
CA THR A 59 -46.95 -1.72 58.47
C THR A 59 -46.94 -0.29 57.92
N VAL A 60 -47.28 0.70 58.76
CA VAL A 60 -47.26 2.12 58.36
C VAL A 60 -45.79 2.56 58.19
N PRO A 61 -45.38 3.08 57.02
CA PRO A 61 -43.98 3.42 56.78
C PRO A 61 -43.55 4.72 57.49
N ASN A 62 -42.25 4.81 57.81
CA ASN A 62 -41.60 6.03 58.30
C ASN A 62 -41.26 6.96 57.12
N GLN A 63 -42.22 7.73 56.59
CA GLN A 63 -41.99 8.52 55.36
C GLN A 63 -42.95 9.72 55.16
N LEU A 64 -42.55 10.62 54.25
CA LEU A 64 -43.36 11.71 53.69
C LEU A 64 -43.73 11.39 52.23
N ASP A 65 -45.03 11.35 51.94
CA ASP A 65 -45.58 11.09 50.61
C ASP A 65 -46.16 12.36 49.99
N LEU A 66 -45.66 12.74 48.82
CA LEU A 66 -46.16 13.88 48.03
C LEU A 66 -46.95 13.38 46.82
N GLY A 67 -48.16 13.90 46.63
CA GLY A 67 -48.95 13.66 45.42
C GLY A 67 -49.83 14.83 45.02
N ALA A 68 -49.62 16.01 45.60
CA ALA A 68 -50.30 17.24 45.25
C ALA A 68 -49.34 18.43 45.37
N ASN A 69 -49.71 19.55 44.74
CA ASN A 69 -48.87 20.74 44.67
C ASN A 69 -48.72 21.45 46.02
N ILE A 70 -47.55 22.06 46.23
CA ILE A 70 -47.28 22.98 47.34
C ILE A 70 -46.92 24.33 46.71
N THR A 71 -47.70 25.36 47.00
CA THR A 71 -47.49 26.70 46.44
C THR A 71 -47.31 27.71 47.57
N THR A 72 -46.25 28.52 47.50
CA THR A 72 -46.02 29.68 48.37
C THR A 72 -45.69 30.91 47.52
N ALA A 73 -45.80 32.11 48.10
CA ALA A 73 -45.38 33.36 47.46
C ALA A 73 -44.17 33.93 48.22
N ASN A 74 -42.96 33.76 47.68
CA ASN A 74 -41.66 34.09 48.32
C ASN A 74 -41.37 33.35 49.64
N GLY A 75 -42.18 32.38 50.03
CA GLY A 75 -42.02 31.65 51.29
C GLY A 75 -41.20 30.38 51.12
N ALA A 76 -40.25 30.12 52.01
CA ALA A 76 -39.46 28.90 51.97
C ALA A 76 -40.31 27.64 52.22
N VAL A 77 -39.95 26.53 51.59
CA VAL A 77 -40.51 25.19 51.82
C VAL A 77 -39.40 24.28 52.32
N SER A 78 -39.54 23.70 53.52
CA SER A 78 -38.57 22.78 54.10
C SER A 78 -39.25 21.48 54.50
N LEU A 79 -38.85 20.37 53.88
CA LEU A 79 -39.39 19.03 54.15
C LEU A 79 -38.29 18.14 54.72
N THR A 80 -38.53 17.56 55.89
CA THR A 80 -37.60 16.65 56.57
C THR A 80 -38.32 15.36 56.93
N ALA A 81 -37.81 14.19 56.54
CA ALA A 81 -38.44 12.89 56.83
C ALA A 81 -37.42 11.74 56.83
N PRO A 82 -37.75 10.53 57.31
CA PRO A 82 -36.85 9.39 57.15
C PRO A 82 -36.75 8.93 55.70
N LYS A 83 -37.84 9.04 54.93
CA LYS A 83 -37.89 8.87 53.48
C LYS A 83 -38.84 9.92 52.90
N ILE A 84 -38.51 10.50 51.75
CA ILE A 84 -39.42 11.36 50.98
C ILE A 84 -39.72 10.65 49.66
N GLN A 85 -40.99 10.54 49.28
CA GLN A 85 -41.36 9.94 47.99
C GLN A 85 -42.51 10.69 47.33
N THR A 86 -42.55 10.64 46.00
CA THR A 86 -43.67 11.14 45.20
C THR A 86 -44.44 10.00 44.56
N PHE A 87 -45.73 9.88 44.88
CA PHE A 87 -46.60 8.83 44.31
C PHE A 87 -47.47 9.33 43.15
N ALA A 88 -47.52 10.65 42.95
CA ALA A 88 -48.15 11.29 41.81
C ALA A 88 -47.34 12.54 41.41
N ALA A 89 -47.45 12.94 40.14
CA ALA A 89 -46.80 14.16 39.65
C ALA A 89 -47.27 15.36 40.48
N SER A 90 -46.33 16.14 40.99
CA SER A 90 -46.60 17.27 41.88
C SER A 90 -45.54 18.35 41.70
N THR A 91 -45.87 19.58 42.07
CA THR A 91 -44.97 20.73 41.99
C THR A 91 -44.84 21.42 43.35
N ILE A 92 -43.60 21.76 43.76
CA ILE A 92 -43.32 22.73 44.83
C ILE A 92 -42.97 24.05 44.17
N ALA A 93 -43.87 25.03 44.19
CA ALA A 93 -43.65 26.35 43.59
C ALA A 93 -43.60 27.43 44.68
N THR A 94 -42.50 28.16 44.83
CA THR A 94 -42.34 29.17 45.91
C THR A 94 -42.23 30.61 45.44
N ALA A 95 -42.16 30.83 44.12
CA ALA A 95 -42.01 32.16 43.52
C ALA A 95 -40.89 33.02 44.16
N GLY A 96 -39.75 32.40 44.53
CA GLY A 96 -38.57 33.08 45.09
C GLY A 96 -38.10 32.57 46.45
N GLY A 97 -38.90 31.78 47.17
CA GLY A 97 -38.52 31.18 48.45
C GLY A 97 -37.61 29.95 48.30
N ALA A 98 -36.68 29.72 49.23
CA ALA A 98 -35.83 28.54 49.17
C ALA A 98 -36.62 27.23 49.36
N VAL A 99 -36.21 26.17 48.67
CA VAL A 99 -36.77 24.81 48.81
C VAL A 99 -35.71 23.88 49.38
N SER A 100 -35.98 23.25 50.53
CA SER A 100 -35.09 22.30 51.18
C SER A 100 -35.78 20.95 51.35
N LEU A 101 -35.15 19.88 50.89
CA LEU A 101 -35.57 18.50 51.09
C LEU A 101 -34.47 17.73 51.81
N SER A 102 -34.75 17.16 52.97
CA SER A 102 -33.78 16.38 53.76
C SER A 102 -34.37 15.04 54.16
N ALA A 103 -33.76 13.93 53.71
CA ALA A 103 -34.16 12.60 54.11
C ALA A 103 -33.06 11.83 54.84
N ALA A 104 -33.42 11.12 55.92
CA ALA A 104 -32.50 10.22 56.62
C ALA A 104 -32.04 9.07 55.73
N GLY A 105 -32.95 8.49 54.96
CA GLY A 105 -32.74 7.50 53.90
C GLY A 105 -32.95 8.10 52.51
N ALA A 106 -33.80 7.49 51.69
CA ALA A 106 -33.93 7.85 50.27
C ALA A 106 -34.90 9.03 50.01
N ILE A 107 -34.62 9.77 48.93
CA ILE A 107 -35.57 10.68 48.28
C ILE A 107 -35.93 10.08 46.92
N GLN A 108 -37.18 9.65 46.76
CA GLN A 108 -37.75 9.06 45.53
C GLN A 108 -38.72 10.06 44.90
N ALA A 109 -38.19 11.12 44.30
CA ALA A 109 -38.97 12.26 43.83
C ALA A 109 -38.82 12.50 42.32
N SER A 110 -38.72 11.44 41.52
CA SER A 110 -38.53 11.52 40.06
C SER A 110 -39.66 12.24 39.31
N SER A 111 -40.86 12.30 39.88
CA SER A 111 -42.03 13.01 39.32
C SER A 111 -42.34 14.33 40.04
N LEU A 112 -41.46 14.79 40.92
CA LEU A 112 -41.57 16.10 41.57
C LEU A 112 -40.92 17.17 40.72
N ALA A 113 -41.68 18.22 40.38
CA ALA A 113 -41.12 19.47 39.91
C ALA A 113 -40.88 20.40 41.11
N ILE A 114 -39.72 21.04 41.16
CA ILE A 114 -39.41 22.09 42.14
C ILE A 114 -39.23 23.37 41.35
N ASP A 115 -39.99 24.41 41.65
CA ASP A 115 -39.84 25.75 41.11
C ASP A 115 -39.68 26.76 42.24
N ALA A 116 -38.42 26.96 42.63
CA ALA A 116 -38.06 27.93 43.65
C ALA A 116 -38.00 29.38 43.12
N GLY A 117 -38.19 29.61 41.81
CA GLY A 117 -37.94 30.90 41.17
C GLY A 117 -36.53 31.42 41.45
N SER A 118 -36.42 32.57 42.12
CA SER A 118 -35.13 33.14 42.56
C SER A 118 -34.57 32.53 43.86
N GLY A 119 -35.25 31.54 44.45
CA GLY A 119 -34.82 30.86 45.67
C GLY A 119 -33.85 29.72 45.38
N ALA A 120 -32.98 29.40 46.34
CA ALA A 120 -32.08 28.24 46.23
C ALA A 120 -32.80 26.92 46.50
N VAL A 121 -32.36 25.85 45.86
CA VAL A 121 -32.85 24.48 46.08
C VAL A 121 -31.74 23.65 46.73
N MET A 122 -32.02 23.07 47.90
CA MET A 122 -31.10 22.18 48.60
C MET A 122 -31.77 20.83 48.83
N VAL A 123 -31.13 19.76 48.37
CA VAL A 123 -31.66 18.41 48.51
C VAL A 123 -30.59 17.49 49.07
N THR A 124 -30.89 16.80 50.16
CA THR A 124 -29.97 15.86 50.81
C THR A 124 -30.71 14.58 51.17
N ALA A 125 -30.27 13.46 50.61
CA ALA A 125 -30.71 12.13 51.00
C ALA A 125 -29.61 11.45 51.83
N GLY A 126 -29.97 10.46 52.63
CA GLY A 126 -29.02 9.61 53.34
C GLY A 126 -28.29 10.29 54.50
N THR A 127 -28.94 11.21 55.22
CA THR A 127 -28.31 11.86 56.39
C THR A 127 -28.06 10.89 57.55
N ASP A 128 -28.71 9.73 57.55
CA ASP A 128 -28.50 8.65 58.51
C ASP A 128 -27.61 7.55 57.87
N PRO A 129 -26.43 7.25 58.43
CA PRO A 129 -25.53 6.23 57.88
C PRO A 129 -26.13 4.82 57.90
N ASP A 130 -27.08 4.54 58.80
CA ASP A 130 -27.63 3.20 59.04
C ASP A 130 -28.91 2.92 58.22
N ALA A 131 -29.39 3.89 57.43
CA ALA A 131 -30.57 3.72 56.59
C ALA A 131 -30.31 2.73 55.43
N GLY A 132 -31.23 1.77 55.21
CA GLY A 132 -31.10 0.72 54.19
C GLY A 132 -31.21 1.16 52.72
N SER A 133 -31.54 2.42 52.44
CA SER A 133 -31.53 2.99 51.08
C SER A 133 -31.21 4.48 51.16
N ARG A 134 -30.15 4.95 50.49
CA ARG A 134 -29.63 6.32 50.64
C ARG A 134 -29.36 6.98 49.28
N PHE A 135 -30.34 6.89 48.38
CA PHE A 135 -30.27 7.46 47.03
C PHE A 135 -31.21 8.65 46.85
N LEU A 136 -30.95 9.44 45.81
CA LEU A 136 -31.70 10.63 45.44
C LEU A 136 -32.19 10.54 43.99
N GLN A 137 -33.49 10.66 43.79
CA GLN A 137 -34.13 10.83 42.49
C GLN A 137 -34.92 12.13 42.49
N LEU A 138 -34.71 12.98 41.49
CA LEU A 138 -35.41 14.26 41.33
C LEU A 138 -35.99 14.40 39.92
N GLY A 139 -37.17 15.02 39.82
CA GLY A 139 -37.75 15.49 38.57
C GLY A 139 -37.12 16.82 38.13
N ALA A 140 -37.92 17.74 37.59
CA ALA A 140 -37.45 19.05 37.14
C ALA A 140 -37.15 19.98 38.33
N VAL A 141 -36.10 20.79 38.23
CA VAL A 141 -35.69 21.71 39.30
C VAL A 141 -35.36 23.08 38.72
N THR A 142 -36.11 24.10 39.13
CA THR A 142 -35.85 25.51 38.85
C THR A 142 -35.49 26.24 40.15
N GLY A 143 -34.39 26.99 40.18
CA GLY A 143 -34.00 27.78 41.36
C GLY A 143 -32.66 28.51 41.21
N ASN A 144 -32.42 29.60 41.93
CA ASN A 144 -31.19 30.39 41.87
C ASN A 144 -29.99 29.73 42.59
N GLY A 145 -29.70 28.49 42.19
CA GLY A 145 -28.69 27.61 42.77
C GLY A 145 -29.30 26.29 43.21
N VAL A 146 -28.65 25.19 42.85
CA VAL A 146 -29.11 23.83 43.19
C VAL A 146 -27.97 23.04 43.81
N THR A 147 -28.16 22.61 45.05
CA THR A 147 -27.25 21.70 45.75
C THR A 147 -27.95 20.38 46.00
N ALA A 148 -27.37 19.27 45.53
CA ALA A 148 -27.92 17.94 45.71
C ALA A 148 -26.85 16.97 46.24
N SER A 149 -27.17 16.18 47.27
CA SER A 149 -26.22 15.20 47.81
C SER A 149 -26.91 13.91 48.23
N ALA A 150 -26.27 12.77 47.95
CA ALA A 150 -26.67 11.46 48.45
C ALA A 150 -25.44 10.56 48.66
N PRO A 151 -25.45 9.67 49.66
CA PRO A 151 -24.41 8.66 49.80
C PRO A 151 -24.34 7.70 48.61
N ASP A 152 -25.47 7.15 48.17
CA ASP A 152 -25.50 6.13 47.13
C ASP A 152 -25.60 6.80 45.75
N SER A 153 -26.73 6.74 45.04
CA SER A 153 -26.85 7.33 43.70
C SER A 153 -27.63 8.64 43.68
N VAL A 154 -27.32 9.51 42.70
CA VAL A 154 -28.11 10.70 42.36
C VAL A 154 -28.58 10.58 40.92
N GLN A 155 -29.89 10.69 40.69
CA GLN A 155 -30.52 10.60 39.38
C GLN A 155 -31.45 11.78 39.13
N LEU A 156 -31.26 12.46 38.00
CA LEU A 156 -32.11 13.57 37.56
C LEU A 156 -32.92 13.16 36.34
N PHE A 157 -34.24 13.21 36.45
CA PHE A 157 -35.16 12.85 35.37
C PHE A 157 -35.68 14.08 34.61
N GLY A 158 -35.74 15.25 35.25
CA GLY A 158 -36.14 16.51 34.63
C GLY A 158 -34.97 17.48 34.42
N GLU A 159 -35.24 18.57 33.72
CA GLU A 159 -34.26 19.65 33.51
C GLU A 159 -33.93 20.37 34.82
N VAL A 160 -32.69 20.84 34.93
CA VAL A 160 -32.25 21.71 36.02
C VAL A 160 -31.99 23.10 35.45
N ILE A 161 -32.75 24.09 35.90
CA ILE A 161 -32.67 25.48 35.42
C ILE A 161 -32.32 26.40 36.57
N THR A 162 -31.24 27.17 36.48
CA THR A 162 -30.84 28.05 37.60
C THR A 162 -30.81 29.54 37.33
N GLY A 163 -31.02 29.97 36.09
CA GLY A 163 -31.11 31.39 35.75
C GLY A 163 -29.87 32.21 36.14
N GLY A 164 -28.69 31.58 36.23
CA GLY A 164 -27.43 32.20 36.67
C GLY A 164 -26.83 31.58 37.95
N GLY A 165 -27.61 30.84 38.73
CA GLY A 165 -27.15 30.18 39.95
C GLY A 165 -26.24 28.97 39.70
N ALA A 166 -25.38 28.62 40.66
CA ALA A 166 -24.50 27.45 40.54
C ALA A 166 -25.23 26.12 40.81
N VAL A 167 -24.77 25.04 40.19
CA VAL A 167 -25.24 23.67 40.41
C VAL A 167 -24.10 22.86 41.03
N SER A 168 -24.33 22.27 42.20
CA SER A 168 -23.37 21.39 42.87
C SER A 168 -24.05 20.08 43.27
N MET A 169 -23.61 18.96 42.71
CA MET A 169 -24.21 17.66 42.98
C MET A 169 -23.19 16.58 43.29
N THR A 170 -23.42 15.82 44.36
CA THR A 170 -22.47 14.81 44.82
C THR A 170 -23.14 13.49 45.16
N SER A 171 -22.57 12.40 44.66
CA SER A 171 -22.76 11.04 45.17
C SER A 171 -21.51 10.63 45.94
N ALA A 172 -21.63 10.14 47.18
CA ALA A 172 -20.46 9.84 47.99
C ALA A 172 -19.83 8.47 47.69
N ASN A 173 -20.64 7.48 47.27
CA ASN A 173 -20.25 6.07 47.18
C ASN A 173 -20.61 5.42 45.83
N SER A 174 -21.45 6.03 44.99
CA SER A 174 -21.95 5.39 43.77
C SER A 174 -21.84 6.30 42.54
N SER A 175 -22.88 6.31 41.70
CA SER A 175 -22.92 7.03 40.43
C SER A 175 -23.88 8.21 40.44
N PHE A 176 -23.58 9.19 39.60
CA PHE A 176 -24.47 10.28 39.22
C PHE A 176 -24.97 10.06 37.79
N SER A 177 -26.26 10.28 37.53
CA SER A 177 -26.81 10.26 36.17
C SER A 177 -27.85 11.36 35.98
N THR A 178 -27.70 12.14 34.92
CA THR A 178 -28.77 13.05 34.47
C THR A 178 -29.31 12.59 33.12
N PHE A 179 -30.63 12.52 33.03
CA PHE A 179 -31.36 12.13 31.83
C PHE A 179 -31.90 13.35 31.04
N SER A 180 -31.57 14.57 31.49
CA SER A 180 -32.05 15.84 30.91
C SER A 180 -30.95 16.92 30.94
N THR A 181 -31.24 18.09 30.37
CA THR A 181 -30.30 19.23 30.32
C THR A 181 -30.14 19.90 31.68
N ILE A 182 -28.92 20.32 31.99
CA ILE A 182 -28.63 21.30 33.06
C ILE A 182 -28.36 22.65 32.39
N ASP A 183 -29.20 23.65 32.62
CA ASP A 183 -29.06 25.01 32.08
C ASP A 183 -28.90 26.02 33.21
N THR A 184 -27.70 26.58 33.34
CA THR A 184 -27.40 27.61 34.33
C THR A 184 -27.29 29.01 33.74
N ARG A 185 -27.64 29.19 32.46
CA ARG A 185 -27.56 30.50 31.79
C ARG A 185 -28.58 31.48 32.37
N ALA A 186 -28.12 32.71 32.59
CA ALA A 186 -28.98 33.82 32.99
C ALA A 186 -30.04 34.08 31.91
N GLY A 187 -31.32 34.07 32.29
CA GLY A 187 -32.45 34.24 31.36
C GLY A 187 -32.58 33.13 30.30
N GLY A 188 -31.95 31.96 30.49
CA GLY A 188 -32.06 30.79 29.60
C GLY A 188 -31.36 30.93 28.23
N THR A 189 -30.80 32.10 27.92
CA THR A 189 -30.12 32.37 26.64
C THR A 189 -28.92 33.32 26.79
N GLY A 190 -28.71 33.90 27.97
CA GLY A 190 -27.67 34.90 28.20
C GLY A 190 -26.25 34.33 28.21
N PRO A 191 -25.24 35.19 27.98
CA PRO A 191 -23.83 34.79 27.98
C PRO A 191 -23.29 34.50 29.38
N ALA A 192 -23.95 35.02 30.44
CA ALA A 192 -23.60 34.75 31.82
C ALA A 192 -24.28 33.45 32.31
N GLY A 193 -23.61 32.70 33.19
CA GLY A 193 -24.22 31.54 33.85
C GLY A 193 -23.43 31.04 35.07
N GLY A 194 -24.05 30.16 35.84
CA GLY A 194 -23.49 29.61 37.08
C GLY A 194 -22.63 28.37 36.84
N ALA A 195 -21.63 28.16 37.71
CA ALA A 195 -20.78 26.97 37.61
C ALA A 195 -21.56 25.68 37.89
N VAL A 196 -21.17 24.59 37.22
CA VAL A 196 -21.73 23.24 37.39
C VAL A 196 -20.61 22.32 37.90
N SER A 197 -20.80 21.72 39.07
CA SER A 197 -19.86 20.77 39.68
C SER A 197 -20.58 19.48 40.03
N ILE A 198 -20.16 18.37 39.44
CA ILE A 198 -20.75 17.05 39.67
C ILE A 198 -19.64 16.04 40.01
N ALA A 199 -19.78 15.37 41.16
CA ALA A 199 -18.82 14.38 41.62
C ALA A 199 -19.51 13.08 42.05
N ALA A 200 -18.99 11.94 41.60
CA ALA A 200 -19.44 10.62 42.02
C ALA A 200 -18.30 9.60 41.88
N PRO A 201 -17.98 8.78 42.88
CA PRO A 201 -16.79 7.92 42.84
C PRO A 201 -16.84 6.84 41.76
N LEU A 202 -18.00 6.30 41.39
CA LEU A 202 -18.10 5.25 40.36
C LEU A 202 -18.22 5.83 38.95
N SER A 203 -19.29 6.56 38.66
CA SER A 203 -19.46 7.15 37.34
C SER A 203 -20.28 8.43 37.38
N VAL A 204 -19.96 9.36 36.47
CA VAL A 204 -20.76 10.54 36.17
C VAL A 204 -21.24 10.43 34.74
N THR A 205 -22.55 10.26 34.54
CA THR A 205 -23.18 10.32 33.21
C THR A 205 -23.98 11.61 33.07
N THR A 206 -23.68 12.42 32.06
CA THR A 206 -24.42 13.66 31.77
C THR A 206 -24.95 13.74 30.35
N ARG A 207 -25.99 14.55 30.13
CA ARG A 207 -26.42 14.98 28.79
C ARG A 207 -25.79 16.34 28.48
N SER A 208 -26.57 17.28 27.95
CA SER A 208 -26.15 18.67 27.77
C SER A 208 -26.03 19.41 29.10
N ILE A 209 -24.99 20.22 29.20
CA ILE A 209 -24.82 21.23 30.25
C ILE A 209 -24.58 22.55 29.54
N LEU A 210 -25.45 23.52 29.79
CA LEU A 210 -25.38 24.85 29.19
C LEU A 210 -25.07 25.84 30.31
N ALA A 211 -23.81 26.29 30.41
CA ALA A 211 -23.33 27.02 31.58
C ALA A 211 -23.02 28.50 31.34
N GLY A 212 -23.18 29.01 30.11
CA GLY A 212 -22.87 30.42 29.80
C GLY A 212 -21.40 30.74 30.09
N SER A 213 -21.11 31.56 31.09
CA SER A 213 -19.74 31.86 31.56
C SER A 213 -19.27 30.96 32.71
N GLY A 214 -20.12 30.06 33.20
CA GLY A 214 -19.86 29.19 34.33
C GLY A 214 -18.96 28.01 33.99
N ASN A 215 -18.07 27.64 34.90
CA ASN A 215 -17.20 26.47 34.71
C ASN A 215 -18.00 25.16 34.83
N ILE A 216 -17.59 24.12 34.11
CA ILE A 216 -18.17 22.78 34.20
C ILE A 216 -17.10 21.83 34.76
N THR A 217 -17.37 21.16 35.88
CA THR A 217 -16.47 20.21 36.52
C THR A 217 -17.18 18.87 36.73
N LEU A 218 -16.67 17.80 36.12
CA LEU A 218 -17.20 16.45 36.24
C LEU A 218 -16.10 15.51 36.75
N SER A 219 -16.36 14.77 37.84
CA SER A 219 -15.36 13.86 38.43
C SER A 219 -15.95 12.52 38.86
N GLY A 220 -15.32 11.43 38.47
CA GLY A 220 -15.61 10.08 38.97
C GLY A 220 -14.58 9.05 38.56
N SER A 221 -14.86 7.75 38.71
CA SER A 221 -13.98 6.72 38.11
C SER A 221 -14.14 6.67 36.59
N GLN A 222 -15.34 6.95 36.08
CA GLN A 222 -15.64 7.12 34.65
C GLN A 222 -16.50 8.38 34.46
N VAL A 223 -16.23 9.15 33.40
CA VAL A 223 -17.05 10.30 33.00
C VAL A 223 -17.61 10.04 31.61
N ARG A 224 -18.93 10.14 31.47
CA ARG A 224 -19.63 9.82 30.24
C ARG A 224 -20.61 10.92 29.86
N SER A 225 -20.79 11.14 28.56
CA SER A 225 -21.97 11.85 28.07
C SER A 225 -22.80 11.01 27.11
N ASP A 226 -24.07 10.77 27.41
CA ASP A 226 -24.98 9.98 26.58
C ASP A 226 -25.75 10.82 25.55
N SER A 227 -25.29 12.05 25.29
CA SER A 227 -25.89 12.95 24.31
C SER A 227 -24.88 13.45 23.28
N THR A 228 -25.40 13.79 22.10
CA THR A 228 -24.67 14.50 21.04
C THR A 228 -24.71 16.02 21.24
N THR A 229 -25.51 16.51 22.18
CA THR A 229 -25.53 17.93 22.57
C THR A 229 -24.31 18.25 23.41
N ALA A 230 -23.77 19.45 23.23
CA ALA A 230 -22.50 19.83 23.84
C ALA A 230 -22.63 20.13 25.34
N LEU A 231 -21.50 19.97 26.04
CA LEU A 231 -21.18 20.78 27.20
C LEU A 231 -20.78 22.17 26.67
N ASP A 232 -21.69 23.14 26.79
CA ASP A 232 -21.54 24.48 26.21
C ASP A 232 -21.26 25.51 27.31
N THR A 233 -20.09 26.11 27.26
CA THR A 233 -19.67 27.16 28.19
C THR A 233 -18.58 28.00 27.55
N THR A 234 -18.45 29.27 27.93
CA THR A 234 -17.29 30.13 27.67
C THR A 234 -16.27 30.07 28.82
N GLY A 235 -16.65 29.48 29.96
CA GLY A 235 -15.77 29.17 31.08
C GLY A 235 -14.87 27.95 30.81
N THR A 236 -14.32 27.38 31.87
CA THR A 236 -13.45 26.20 31.78
C THR A 236 -14.23 24.90 31.93
N VAL A 237 -13.80 23.85 31.23
CA VAL A 237 -14.31 22.48 31.42
C VAL A 237 -13.22 21.59 32.02
N SER A 238 -13.53 20.93 33.14
CA SER A 238 -12.62 20.02 33.85
C SER A 238 -13.26 18.64 34.01
N LEU A 239 -12.67 17.63 33.40
CA LEU A 239 -13.14 16.24 33.40
C LEU A 239 -12.10 15.34 34.06
N SER A 240 -12.49 14.57 35.07
CA SER A 240 -11.58 13.68 35.80
C SER A 240 -12.16 12.27 35.92
N ALA A 241 -11.43 11.28 35.42
CA ALA A 241 -11.72 9.86 35.52
C ALA A 241 -10.59 9.14 36.29
N SER A 242 -10.79 8.78 37.55
CA SER A 242 -9.73 8.25 38.43
C SER A 242 -9.40 6.76 38.23
N ALA A 243 -10.31 5.99 37.64
CA ALA A 243 -10.15 4.54 37.43
C ALA A 243 -10.88 4.07 36.16
N GLY A 244 -10.79 4.85 35.08
CA GLY A 244 -11.59 4.63 33.88
C GLY A 244 -11.27 5.58 32.73
N SER A 245 -12.31 5.97 31.98
CA SER A 245 -12.20 6.72 30.73
C SER A 245 -13.20 7.88 30.67
N ILE A 246 -12.97 8.79 29.71
CA ILE A 246 -13.80 9.95 29.39
C ILE A 246 -14.26 9.82 27.92
N PHE A 247 -15.54 9.54 27.70
CA PHE A 247 -16.09 9.30 26.35
C PHE A 247 -17.60 9.58 26.28
N GLY A 248 -18.16 9.55 25.06
CA GLY A 248 -19.58 9.78 24.77
C GLY A 248 -20.48 8.59 25.12
N ALA A 249 -21.54 8.37 24.36
CA ALA A 249 -22.54 7.35 24.68
C ALA A 249 -21.92 5.95 24.67
N PHE A 250 -21.09 5.68 23.65
CA PHE A 250 -20.27 4.48 23.52
C PHE A 250 -18.79 4.82 23.63
N SER A 251 -17.95 3.81 23.90
CA SER A 251 -16.51 4.01 24.04
C SER A 251 -15.85 4.58 22.79
N SER A 252 -16.45 4.43 21.60
CA SER A 252 -15.99 5.04 20.35
C SER A 252 -16.30 6.53 20.22
N ASP A 253 -17.25 7.05 20.99
CA ASP A 253 -17.82 8.37 20.77
C ASP A 253 -17.11 9.42 21.62
N PRO A 254 -16.98 10.66 21.13
CA PRO A 254 -16.44 11.76 21.92
C PRO A 254 -17.51 12.41 22.82
N ILE A 255 -17.08 13.02 23.91
CA ILE A 255 -17.88 14.06 24.58
C ILE A 255 -17.73 15.34 23.76
N ARG A 256 -18.84 15.99 23.41
CA ARG A 256 -18.82 17.26 22.68
C ARG A 256 -18.72 18.44 23.66
N ILE A 257 -17.75 19.32 23.45
CA ILE A 257 -17.50 20.50 24.27
C ILE A 257 -17.39 21.71 23.33
N ASP A 258 -18.30 22.67 23.47
CA ASP A 258 -18.36 23.85 22.60
C ASP A 258 -18.06 25.12 23.42
N ASN A 259 -17.45 26.11 22.76
CA ASN A 259 -17.12 27.46 23.25
C ASN A 259 -16.17 27.56 24.46
N ALA A 260 -15.76 26.44 25.07
CA ALA A 260 -14.96 26.44 26.30
C ALA A 260 -13.64 27.19 26.12
N SER A 261 -13.33 28.12 27.02
CA SER A 261 -12.06 28.86 26.99
C SER A 261 -10.85 27.97 27.26
N SER A 262 -11.04 26.89 28.00
CA SER A 262 -10.02 25.90 28.32
C SER A 262 -10.67 24.56 28.71
N VAL A 263 -10.06 23.46 28.28
CA VAL A 263 -10.46 22.10 28.61
C VAL A 263 -9.30 21.36 29.26
N THR A 264 -9.56 20.79 30.44
CA THR A 264 -8.68 19.86 31.14
C THR A 264 -9.39 18.52 31.28
N ALA A 265 -8.77 17.43 30.81
CA ALA A 265 -9.36 16.10 30.87
C ALA A 265 -8.32 15.04 31.24
N ASN A 266 -8.49 14.40 32.39
CA ASN A 266 -7.52 13.42 32.90
C ASN A 266 -8.21 12.09 33.18
N ALA A 267 -7.76 11.03 32.50
CA ALA A 267 -8.20 9.67 32.73
C ALA A 267 -7.04 8.80 33.19
N THR A 268 -7.23 8.09 34.30
CA THR A 268 -6.28 7.11 34.84
C THR A 268 -6.99 5.77 34.98
N ASN A 269 -6.34 4.66 34.60
CA ASN A 269 -6.88 3.32 34.81
C ASN A 269 -5.80 2.30 35.18
N GLY A 270 -5.95 1.66 36.35
CA GLY A 270 -5.04 0.63 36.85
C GLY A 270 -5.43 -0.80 36.46
N SER A 271 -6.61 -1.05 35.93
CA SER A 271 -7.12 -2.41 35.66
C SER A 271 -7.80 -2.54 34.29
N GLY A 272 -7.60 -1.56 33.42
CA GLY A 272 -8.28 -1.42 32.13
C GLY A 272 -7.61 -0.35 31.28
N ASP A 273 -8.14 -0.14 30.08
CA ASP A 273 -7.68 0.94 29.21
C ASP A 273 -8.13 2.31 29.75
N ALA A 274 -7.29 3.33 29.55
CA ALA A 274 -7.63 4.72 29.80
C ALA A 274 -7.83 5.44 28.45
N ASN A 275 -9.01 5.97 28.22
CA ASN A 275 -9.34 6.67 26.99
C ASN A 275 -9.90 8.07 27.28
N VAL A 276 -9.48 9.07 26.51
CA VAL A 276 -10.10 10.40 26.51
C VAL A 276 -10.52 10.74 25.08
N ARG A 277 -11.82 10.93 24.85
CA ARG A 277 -12.37 11.29 23.52
C ARG A 277 -13.18 12.57 23.63
N LEU A 278 -12.72 13.63 22.97
CA LEU A 278 -13.33 14.95 22.99
C LEU A 278 -13.54 15.48 21.57
N SER A 279 -14.64 16.19 21.36
CA SER A 279 -14.95 16.85 20.09
C SER A 279 -15.48 18.26 20.33
N SER A 280 -15.42 19.13 19.31
CA SER A 280 -16.02 20.47 19.34
C SER A 280 -16.49 20.90 17.95
N ALA A 281 -17.64 21.57 17.88
CA ALA A 281 -18.03 22.32 16.67
C ALA A 281 -17.33 23.70 16.58
N THR A 282 -16.71 24.12 17.68
CA THR A 282 -15.89 25.32 17.76
C THR A 282 -14.40 24.95 17.89
N ALA A 283 -13.54 25.90 18.19
CA ALA A 283 -12.16 25.59 18.52
C ALA A 283 -12.11 24.83 19.86
N LEU A 284 -11.53 23.63 19.87
CA LEU A 284 -11.31 22.87 21.10
C LEU A 284 -10.03 23.37 21.80
N ASN A 285 -10.17 24.07 22.92
CA ASN A 285 -9.05 24.59 23.72
C ASN A 285 -8.51 23.54 24.69
N ALA A 286 -7.84 22.50 24.18
CA ALA A 286 -7.28 21.39 24.95
C ALA A 286 -5.97 21.76 25.68
N THR A 287 -6.10 22.38 26.86
CA THR A 287 -4.95 22.86 27.65
C THR A 287 -4.15 21.72 28.28
N THR A 288 -4.82 20.75 28.92
CA THR A 288 -4.17 19.58 29.49
C THR A 288 -5.08 18.36 29.31
N VAL A 289 -4.69 17.42 28.46
CA VAL A 289 -5.44 16.18 28.24
C VAL A 289 -4.53 14.98 28.41
N SER A 290 -4.89 14.06 29.31
CA SER A 290 -4.05 12.89 29.58
C SER A 290 -4.86 11.61 29.73
N ALA A 291 -4.37 10.52 29.14
CA ALA A 291 -4.78 9.16 29.43
C ALA A 291 -3.59 8.38 30.00
N THR A 292 -3.73 7.77 31.16
CA THR A 292 -2.65 7.03 31.83
C THR A 292 -3.12 5.66 32.29
N THR A 293 -2.37 4.62 31.93
CA THR A 293 -2.50 3.29 32.53
C THR A 293 -1.22 2.91 33.26
N THR A 294 -1.33 2.07 34.30
CA THR A 294 -0.18 1.74 35.18
C THR A 294 0.17 0.26 35.23
N ASN A 295 -0.71 -0.64 34.81
CA ASN A 295 -0.55 -2.08 35.02
C ASN A 295 -0.68 -2.90 33.72
N CYS A 296 -0.10 -4.10 33.75
CA CYS A 296 -0.33 -5.13 32.75
C CYS A 296 -1.14 -6.29 33.35
N PHE A 297 -2.01 -6.90 32.54
CA PHE A 297 -2.81 -8.07 32.95
C PHE A 297 -1.99 -9.35 32.98
N THR A 298 -1.06 -9.45 32.01
CA THR A 298 -0.09 -10.52 31.88
C THR A 298 1.24 -9.93 31.43
N SER A 299 2.31 -10.72 31.41
CA SER A 299 3.59 -10.30 30.84
C SER A 299 3.49 -9.85 29.38
N GLY A 300 2.46 -10.32 28.65
CA GLY A 300 2.29 -10.09 27.23
C GLY A 300 1.16 -9.16 26.81
N SER A 301 0.29 -8.79 27.75
CA SER A 301 -0.86 -7.95 27.48
C SER A 301 -0.95 -6.87 28.55
N CYS A 302 -0.78 -5.62 28.11
CA CYS A 302 -0.85 -4.43 28.94
C CYS A 302 -2.04 -3.56 28.53
N SER A 303 -2.61 -2.84 29.48
CA SER A 303 -3.67 -1.87 29.21
C SER A 303 -3.16 -0.74 28.32
N GLY A 304 -3.98 -0.29 27.36
CA GLY A 304 -3.70 0.82 26.49
C GLY A 304 -4.15 2.18 27.03
N ALA A 305 -3.46 3.23 26.59
CA ALA A 305 -3.83 4.62 26.82
C ALA A 305 -4.08 5.30 25.47
N SER A 306 -5.23 5.95 25.31
CA SER A 306 -5.54 6.71 24.09
C SER A 306 -6.18 8.07 24.36
N VAL A 307 -5.79 9.06 23.55
CA VAL A 307 -6.44 10.37 23.50
C VAL A 307 -6.86 10.67 22.06
N SER A 308 -8.13 11.03 21.86
CA SER A 308 -8.67 11.44 20.56
C SER A 308 -9.34 12.80 20.70
N LEU A 309 -8.87 13.79 19.95
CA LEU A 309 -9.37 15.15 19.94
C LEU A 309 -9.82 15.53 18.53
N SER A 310 -11.01 16.09 18.40
CA SER A 310 -11.46 16.70 17.15
C SER A 310 -12.07 18.07 17.37
N GLY A 311 -11.88 18.98 16.41
CA GLY A 311 -12.50 20.29 16.43
C GLY A 311 -12.78 20.78 15.02
N ASP A 312 -14.03 21.11 14.71
CA ASP A 312 -14.42 21.53 13.36
C ASP A 312 -13.74 22.84 12.95
N GLN A 313 -13.61 23.78 13.89
CA GLN A 313 -12.92 25.07 13.70
C GLN A 313 -11.45 25.06 14.18
N GLY A 314 -10.95 23.93 14.69
CA GLY A 314 -9.55 23.76 15.10
C GLY A 314 -9.39 23.16 16.49
N VAL A 315 -8.14 22.87 16.86
CA VAL A 315 -7.75 22.38 18.18
C VAL A 315 -6.56 23.19 18.66
N ASN A 316 -6.69 23.89 19.79
CA ASN A 316 -5.60 24.56 20.45
C ASN A 316 -5.01 23.61 21.52
N VAL A 317 -3.74 23.29 21.40
CA VAL A 317 -3.05 22.23 22.12
C VAL A 317 -2.10 22.81 23.16
N GLY A 318 -2.33 22.52 24.44
CA GLY A 318 -1.34 22.66 25.51
C GLY A 318 -0.54 21.37 25.64
N THR A 319 -0.80 20.56 26.68
CA THR A 319 -0.16 19.26 26.90
C THR A 319 -1.15 18.14 26.65
N VAL A 320 -0.84 17.25 25.69
CA VAL A 320 -1.67 16.08 25.36
C VAL A 320 -0.82 14.81 25.43
N THR A 321 -1.12 13.92 26.37
CA THR A 321 -0.28 12.76 26.66
C THR A 321 -1.07 11.46 26.76
N ALA A 322 -0.59 10.39 26.13
CA ALA A 322 -1.01 9.02 26.41
C ALA A 322 0.19 8.22 26.97
N SER A 323 0.01 7.56 28.10
CA SER A 323 1.07 6.81 28.78
C SER A 323 0.58 5.44 29.23
N ALA A 324 1.29 4.39 28.82
CA ALA A 324 0.96 3.00 29.14
C ALA A 324 2.22 2.19 29.42
N PRO A 325 2.14 1.13 30.24
CA PRO A 325 3.29 0.27 30.48
C PRO A 325 3.64 -0.54 29.22
N ALA A 326 4.94 -0.83 29.06
CA ALA A 326 5.44 -1.72 28.02
C ALA A 326 5.21 -3.18 28.40
N SER A 327 4.94 -4.05 27.42
CA SER A 327 4.91 -5.49 27.66
C SER A 327 6.29 -5.99 28.10
N THR A 328 6.32 -6.83 29.15
CA THR A 328 7.56 -7.38 29.72
C THR A 328 7.81 -8.82 29.28
N ASN A 329 7.10 -9.31 28.26
CA ASN A 329 7.16 -10.68 27.76
C ASN A 329 8.60 -11.16 27.50
N ASN A 330 9.44 -10.29 26.94
CA ASN A 330 10.83 -10.65 26.67
C ASN A 330 11.66 -10.80 27.95
N ILE A 331 11.39 -9.99 28.96
CA ILE A 331 12.03 -10.07 30.28
C ILE A 331 11.58 -11.35 30.99
N VAL A 332 10.28 -11.63 31.01
CA VAL A 332 9.72 -12.80 31.71
C VAL A 332 10.15 -14.12 31.06
N ASN A 333 10.06 -14.22 29.73
CA ASN A 333 10.38 -15.46 29.03
C ASN A 333 11.89 -15.63 28.82
N TYR A 334 12.61 -14.52 28.55
CA TYR A 334 14.00 -14.58 28.09
C TYR A 334 15.03 -13.92 29.01
N GLY A 335 14.62 -13.14 30.01
CA GLY A 335 15.54 -12.41 30.89
C GLY A 335 16.27 -11.26 30.20
N ILE A 336 15.77 -10.80 29.05
CA ILE A 336 16.41 -9.77 28.21
C ILE A 336 15.42 -8.61 28.04
N THR A 337 15.91 -7.39 28.30
CA THR A 337 15.19 -6.15 28.00
C THR A 337 15.59 -5.67 26.61
N ASP A 338 14.63 -5.65 25.68
CA ASP A 338 14.85 -5.20 24.31
C ASP A 338 13.60 -4.49 23.77
N PRO A 339 13.59 -3.13 23.73
CA PRO A 339 12.45 -2.31 23.30
C PRO A 339 11.94 -2.63 21.88
N ARG A 340 12.76 -3.29 21.04
CA ARG A 340 12.37 -3.67 19.67
C ARG A 340 11.23 -4.69 19.66
N PHE A 341 11.10 -5.50 20.71
CA PHE A 341 10.12 -6.59 20.83
C PHE A 341 9.03 -6.34 21.87
N GLU A 342 9.07 -5.19 22.53
CA GLU A 342 8.03 -4.78 23.47
C GLU A 342 6.81 -4.26 22.70
N ASN A 343 5.62 -4.42 23.27
CA ASN A 343 4.42 -3.76 22.77
C ASN A 343 4.07 -2.61 23.71
N ARG A 344 3.83 -1.43 23.15
CA ARG A 344 3.25 -0.27 23.82
C ARG A 344 2.01 0.19 23.08
N THR A 345 0.93 0.38 23.81
CA THR A 345 -0.39 0.77 23.30
C THR A 345 -0.73 2.18 23.76
N GLU A 346 0.10 3.14 23.36
CA GLU A 346 -0.06 4.57 23.64
C GLU A 346 -0.39 5.29 22.33
N SER A 347 -1.52 6.00 22.28
CA SER A 347 -1.90 6.74 21.07
C SER A 347 -2.48 8.11 21.36
N VAL A 348 -2.07 9.11 20.57
CA VAL A 348 -2.73 10.41 20.50
C VAL A 348 -3.13 10.68 19.05
N SER A 349 -4.42 10.99 18.84
CA SER A 349 -4.95 11.42 17.55
C SER A 349 -5.61 12.79 17.70
N ILE A 350 -5.16 13.76 16.91
CA ILE A 350 -5.76 15.09 16.85
C ILE A 350 -6.15 15.37 15.40
N SER A 351 -7.42 15.69 15.18
CA SER A 351 -7.93 16.02 13.85
C SER A 351 -8.74 17.31 13.83
N SER A 352 -8.73 17.98 12.68
CA SER A 352 -9.62 19.11 12.41
C SER A 352 -10.08 19.07 10.95
N LEU A 353 -11.40 19.12 10.72
CA LEU A 353 -11.98 18.99 9.37
C LEU A 353 -11.80 20.22 8.48
N ALA A 354 -11.55 21.40 9.07
CA ALA A 354 -11.25 22.65 8.34
C ALA A 354 -10.41 23.65 9.15
N GLY A 355 -10.25 23.43 10.45
CA GLY A 355 -9.48 24.28 11.35
C GLY A 355 -8.03 23.87 11.48
N SER A 356 -7.28 24.68 12.23
CA SER A 356 -5.86 24.45 12.51
C SER A 356 -5.65 23.72 13.83
N ILE A 357 -4.55 22.97 13.94
CA ILE A 357 -4.05 22.40 15.20
C ILE A 357 -2.92 23.31 15.67
N LEU A 358 -3.16 24.16 16.67
CA LEU A 358 -2.22 25.21 17.08
C LEU A 358 -1.67 24.95 18.48
N ALA A 359 -0.39 25.27 18.69
CA ALA A 359 0.20 25.29 20.03
C ALA A 359 -0.32 26.51 20.83
N THR A 360 -0.78 26.30 22.06
CA THR A 360 -1.14 27.40 22.98
C THR A 360 0.07 28.16 23.53
N GLY A 361 1.27 27.56 23.51
CA GLY A 361 2.51 28.20 23.92
C GLY A 361 3.76 27.39 23.55
N ALA A 362 4.94 27.91 23.89
CA ALA A 362 6.22 27.27 23.56
C ALA A 362 6.46 25.91 24.25
N THR A 363 5.67 25.57 25.27
CA THR A 363 5.71 24.29 25.99
C THR A 363 4.66 23.29 25.51
N SER A 364 3.85 23.64 24.51
CA SER A 364 2.80 22.76 23.99
C SER A 364 3.40 21.48 23.43
N LEU A 365 2.93 20.33 23.93
CA LEU A 365 3.51 19.01 23.68
C LEU A 365 2.42 17.97 23.42
N VAL A 366 2.61 17.19 22.36
CA VAL A 366 1.86 15.96 22.10
C VAL A 366 2.77 14.76 22.30
N LYS A 367 2.45 13.84 23.22
CA LYS A 367 3.31 12.72 23.58
C LYS A 367 2.58 11.39 23.58
N ALA A 368 3.08 10.43 22.79
CA ALA A 368 2.66 9.02 22.81
C ALA A 368 3.66 8.14 22.04
N THR A 369 3.52 6.82 22.14
CA THR A 369 4.18 5.88 21.22
C THR A 369 3.74 6.13 19.76
N ASP A 370 2.43 6.28 19.51
CA ASP A 370 1.88 6.61 18.20
C ASP A 370 1.17 7.97 18.22
N VAL A 371 1.58 8.88 17.33
CA VAL A 371 0.96 10.21 17.19
C VAL A 371 0.38 10.37 15.78
N THR A 372 -0.86 10.83 15.71
CA THR A 372 -1.53 11.21 14.46
C THR A 372 -2.01 12.66 14.55
N LEU A 373 -1.58 13.49 13.61
CA LEU A 373 -2.04 14.87 13.44
C LEU A 373 -2.60 15.03 12.02
N SER A 374 -3.86 15.42 11.88
CA SER A 374 -4.48 15.58 10.57
C SER A 374 -5.39 16.79 10.46
N THR A 375 -5.11 17.65 9.48
CA THR A 375 -6.01 18.72 9.04
C THR A 375 -6.55 18.51 7.63
N ILE A 376 -6.05 17.49 6.90
CA ILE A 376 -6.62 17.11 5.61
C ILE A 376 -7.91 16.30 5.85
N PRO A 377 -9.06 16.68 5.26
CA PRO A 377 -10.29 15.93 5.37
C PRO A 377 -10.20 14.57 4.66
N SER A 378 -11.12 13.66 4.97
CA SER A 378 -11.12 12.29 4.42
C SER A 378 -11.35 12.21 2.92
N ASP A 379 -11.99 13.22 2.32
CA ASP A 379 -12.23 13.35 0.88
C ASP A 379 -11.06 14.03 0.13
N ASN A 380 -10.02 14.45 0.87
CA ASN A 380 -8.83 15.12 0.35
C ASN A 380 -9.11 16.49 -0.27
N ALA A 381 -10.18 17.18 0.14
CA ALA A 381 -10.42 18.54 -0.28
C ALA A 381 -9.29 19.49 0.15
N ALA A 382 -9.00 20.50 -0.67
CA ALA A 382 -7.99 21.53 -0.41
C ALA A 382 -8.49 22.59 0.60
N THR A 383 -8.96 22.14 1.76
CA THR A 383 -9.58 22.97 2.81
C THR A 383 -8.92 22.80 4.18
N GLY A 384 -7.80 22.07 4.26
CA GLY A 384 -7.17 21.76 5.53
C GLY A 384 -6.48 22.96 6.18
N GLY A 385 -6.52 23.02 7.52
CA GLY A 385 -5.87 24.07 8.31
C GLY A 385 -4.39 23.78 8.63
N ALA A 386 -3.79 24.69 9.40
CA ALA A 386 -2.37 24.64 9.78
C ALA A 386 -2.09 23.61 10.90
N ILE A 387 -0.84 23.16 11.03
CA ILE A 387 -0.36 22.38 12.20
C ILE A 387 0.85 23.08 12.81
N GLY A 388 0.64 23.72 13.97
CA GLY A 388 1.57 24.70 14.52
C GLY A 388 1.45 26.05 13.82
N SER A 389 2.36 26.96 14.13
CA SER A 389 2.40 28.31 13.56
C SER A 389 3.85 28.76 13.32
N SER A 390 4.04 29.78 12.50
CA SER A 390 5.38 30.36 12.27
C SER A 390 6.01 30.96 13.53
N THR A 391 5.20 31.36 14.52
CA THR A 391 5.67 31.90 15.80
C THR A 391 5.91 30.83 16.86
N THR A 392 5.14 29.74 16.82
CA THR A 392 5.16 28.69 17.84
C THR A 392 4.99 27.33 17.18
N ALA A 393 6.08 26.55 17.16
CA ALA A 393 6.06 25.17 16.69
C ALA A 393 5.31 24.27 17.68
N LEU A 394 4.54 23.30 17.17
CA LEU A 394 3.95 22.25 17.99
C LEU A 394 5.02 21.19 18.29
N LYS A 395 5.27 20.91 19.58
CA LYS A 395 6.21 19.85 19.96
C LYS A 395 5.51 18.51 19.96
N VAL A 396 6.19 17.50 19.42
CA VAL A 396 5.65 16.14 19.29
C VAL A 396 6.72 15.14 19.71
N GLU A 397 6.39 14.28 20.67
CA GLU A 397 7.21 13.13 21.05
C GLU A 397 6.49 11.85 20.62
N ALA A 398 6.92 11.30 19.47
CA ALA A 398 6.39 10.06 18.91
C ALA A 398 7.43 8.94 19.04
N GLY A 399 7.13 7.94 19.87
CA GLY A 399 8.08 6.85 20.19
C GLY A 399 8.28 5.83 19.06
N ARG A 400 7.25 5.60 18.23
CA ARG A 400 7.25 4.60 17.15
C ARG A 400 6.74 5.20 15.85
N ARG A 401 5.53 5.75 15.86
CA ARG A 401 4.84 6.20 14.65
C ARG A 401 4.45 7.66 14.73
N LEU A 402 4.80 8.40 13.68
CA LEU A 402 4.25 9.71 13.40
C LEU A 402 3.47 9.67 12.08
N ALA A 403 2.16 9.88 12.14
CA ALA A 403 1.33 10.20 10.99
C ALA A 403 1.03 11.71 11.00
N PHE A 404 1.51 12.41 10.00
CA PHE A 404 1.44 13.86 9.88
C PHE A 404 0.74 14.23 8.57
N SER A 405 -0.35 14.97 8.64
CA SER A 405 -1.22 15.29 7.51
C SER A 405 -1.65 16.76 7.55
N SER A 406 -1.00 17.63 6.76
CA SER A 406 -1.29 19.07 6.74
C SER A 406 -1.89 19.53 5.41
N GLY A 407 -3.00 20.25 5.46
CA GLY A 407 -3.55 21.00 4.32
C GLY A 407 -3.20 22.49 4.30
N GLY A 408 -2.54 22.99 5.34
CA GLY A 408 -2.13 24.40 5.49
C GLY A 408 -0.69 24.54 5.99
N ASP A 409 -0.36 25.72 6.51
CA ASP A 409 0.97 26.01 7.07
C ASP A 409 1.33 25.01 8.17
N PHE A 410 2.61 24.71 8.36
CA PHE A 410 2.99 23.87 9.50
C PHE A 410 4.34 24.21 10.10
N SER A 411 4.43 24.08 11.42
CA SER A 411 5.68 24.15 12.16
C SER A 411 5.61 23.12 13.29
N VAL A 412 6.31 22.01 13.10
CA VAL A 412 6.30 20.89 14.04
C VAL A 412 7.73 20.53 14.43
N ASN A 413 7.97 20.45 15.73
CA ASN A 413 9.25 20.05 16.30
C ASN A 413 9.12 18.68 16.97
N LEU A 414 9.86 17.70 16.50
CA LEU A 414 9.95 16.40 17.12
C LEU A 414 10.95 16.44 18.27
N GLU A 415 10.45 16.08 19.45
CA GLU A 415 11.23 15.95 20.67
C GLU A 415 11.35 14.48 21.06
N GLY A 416 12.40 14.14 21.82
CA GLY A 416 12.67 12.77 22.29
C GLY A 416 13.99 12.20 21.77
N PRO A 417 14.63 11.29 22.53
CA PRO A 417 16.00 10.84 22.24
C PRO A 417 16.10 9.94 20.99
N THR A 418 15.05 9.18 20.67
CA THR A 418 15.08 8.20 19.58
C THR A 418 14.31 8.65 18.34
N GLY A 419 13.23 9.43 18.47
CA GLY A 419 12.32 9.77 17.35
C GLY A 419 11.51 8.55 16.84
N PRO A 420 10.54 8.75 15.93
CA PRO A 420 9.75 7.66 15.35
C PRO A 420 10.60 6.80 14.41
N ASN A 421 10.22 5.54 14.20
CA ASN A 421 10.78 4.68 13.15
C ASN A 421 9.78 4.45 11.99
N TRP A 422 8.54 4.90 12.15
CA TRP A 422 7.53 4.92 11.11
C TRP A 422 7.07 6.36 10.90
N LEU A 423 7.23 6.87 9.68
CA LEU A 423 6.86 8.23 9.30
C LEU A 423 5.94 8.20 8.09
N ALA A 424 4.73 8.74 8.25
CA ALA A 424 3.85 9.04 7.13
C ALA A 424 3.55 10.53 7.07
N VAL A 425 4.03 11.16 6.00
CA VAL A 425 3.81 12.57 5.69
C VAL A 425 2.80 12.65 4.55
N ARG A 426 1.74 13.41 4.79
CA ARG A 426 0.70 13.70 3.81
C ARG A 426 0.52 15.22 3.70
N LEU A 427 0.71 15.77 2.50
CA LEU A 427 0.66 17.21 2.28
C LEU A 427 -0.39 17.52 1.21
N GLY A 428 -1.41 18.30 1.55
CA GLY A 428 -2.46 18.71 0.60
C GLY A 428 -2.10 20.00 -0.11
N VAL A 429 -2.55 20.19 -1.36
CA VAL A 429 -2.41 21.48 -2.05
C VAL A 429 -3.10 22.61 -1.27
N ALA A 430 -2.65 23.85 -1.48
CA ALA A 430 -3.24 25.01 -0.82
C ALA A 430 -4.68 25.26 -1.31
N PRO A 431 -5.54 25.87 -0.48
CA PRO A 431 -6.83 26.37 -0.96
C PRO A 431 -6.65 27.37 -2.12
N ALA A 432 -7.65 27.46 -3.00
CA ALA A 432 -7.62 28.36 -4.16
C ALA A 432 -7.18 29.79 -3.77
N THR A 433 -6.33 30.40 -4.61
CA THR A 433 -5.74 31.75 -4.39
C THR A 433 -4.83 31.91 -3.17
N LYS A 434 -4.52 30.83 -2.43
CA LYS A 434 -3.62 30.86 -1.27
C LYS A 434 -2.35 30.04 -1.53
N THR A 435 -1.38 30.25 -0.66
CA THR A 435 -0.18 29.42 -0.54
C THR A 435 0.03 29.08 0.92
N TRP A 436 0.73 27.98 1.19
CA TRP A 436 1.22 27.68 2.53
C TRP A 436 2.68 27.27 2.49
N SER A 437 3.35 27.38 3.64
CA SER A 437 4.71 26.89 3.86
C SER A 437 4.84 26.22 5.22
N GLY A 438 5.77 25.28 5.35
CA GLY A 438 6.00 24.65 6.63
C GLY A 438 7.26 23.82 6.75
N SER A 439 7.58 23.53 8.01
CA SER A 439 8.72 22.72 8.42
C SER A 439 8.35 21.68 9.45
N LEU A 440 8.84 20.46 9.25
CA LEU A 440 8.86 19.39 10.24
C LEU A 440 10.34 19.10 10.54
N SER A 441 10.76 19.43 11.75
CA SER A 441 12.13 19.26 12.21
C SER A 441 12.18 18.36 13.44
N GLY A 442 13.22 17.56 13.56
CA GLY A 442 13.48 16.74 14.74
C GLY A 442 14.98 16.57 14.93
N THR A 443 15.42 16.55 16.19
CA THR A 443 16.82 16.30 16.56
C THR A 443 16.91 15.01 17.37
N GLY A 444 17.87 14.15 17.09
CA GLY A 444 18.02 12.88 17.82
C GLY A 444 18.62 11.78 16.95
N ALA A 445 18.48 10.52 17.39
CA ALA A 445 18.94 9.36 16.62
C ALA A 445 18.19 9.23 15.28
N ASN A 446 16.87 9.44 15.28
CA ASN A 446 16.03 9.44 14.08
C ASN A 446 15.64 10.87 13.64
N ALA A 447 16.62 11.72 13.33
CA ALA A 447 16.37 13.12 12.98
C ALA A 447 15.62 13.26 11.65
N ILE A 448 14.71 14.24 11.58
CA ILE A 448 13.89 14.55 10.42
C ILE A 448 14.09 16.03 10.08
N ALA A 449 14.30 16.34 8.80
CA ALA A 449 14.28 17.69 8.29
C ALA A 449 13.47 17.72 7.00
N LEU A 450 12.26 18.27 7.07
CA LEU A 450 11.37 18.46 5.94
C LEU A 450 10.98 19.93 5.85
N ASN A 451 11.15 20.54 4.68
CA ASN A 451 10.56 21.83 4.35
C ASN A 451 9.72 21.73 3.08
N ALA A 452 8.51 22.25 3.15
CA ALA A 452 7.57 22.21 2.05
C ALA A 452 6.82 23.53 1.90
N SER A 453 6.30 23.75 0.70
CA SER A 453 5.35 24.82 0.40
C SER A 453 4.33 24.28 -0.60
N ALA A 454 3.18 24.93 -0.69
CA ALA A 454 2.22 24.60 -1.73
C ALA A 454 1.51 25.81 -2.31
N THR A 455 1.04 25.58 -3.52
CA THR A 455 0.10 26.39 -4.29
C THR A 455 -1.20 25.59 -4.45
N GLU A 456 -2.17 26.12 -5.20
CA GLU A 456 -3.47 25.48 -5.42
C GLU A 456 -3.45 24.14 -6.18
N SER A 457 -2.34 23.81 -6.85
CA SER A 457 -2.21 22.59 -7.66
C SER A 457 -0.97 21.75 -7.36
N LYS A 458 0.00 22.32 -6.62
CA LYS A 458 1.32 21.72 -6.45
C LYS A 458 1.86 21.91 -5.05
N VAL A 459 2.42 20.83 -4.51
CA VAL A 459 3.29 20.84 -3.32
C VAL A 459 4.74 20.77 -3.77
N THR A 460 5.58 21.67 -3.26
CA THR A 460 7.02 21.69 -3.47
C THR A 460 7.74 21.36 -2.16
N VAL A 461 8.51 20.27 -2.16
CA VAL A 461 9.39 19.86 -1.06
C VAL A 461 10.83 20.27 -1.41
N GLY A 462 11.35 21.27 -0.72
CA GLY A 462 12.70 21.78 -1.01
C GLY A 462 13.79 20.83 -0.51
N SER A 463 13.63 20.28 0.69
CA SER A 463 14.47 19.19 1.18
C SER A 463 13.66 18.25 2.08
N PHE A 464 13.95 16.96 1.98
CA PHE A 464 13.46 15.95 2.89
C PHE A 464 14.60 15.01 3.27
N THR A 465 15.18 15.25 4.44
CA THR A 465 16.31 14.48 4.96
C THR A 465 15.88 13.71 6.20
N LEU A 466 16.21 12.42 6.20
CA LEU A 466 16.03 11.52 7.31
C LEU A 466 17.38 10.96 7.72
N THR A 467 17.61 10.90 9.02
CA THR A 467 18.71 10.14 9.63
C THR A 467 18.09 9.18 10.63
N GLY A 468 18.70 8.01 10.83
CA GLY A 468 18.22 6.97 11.76
C GLY A 468 16.82 6.46 11.43
N PHE A 469 16.71 5.33 10.74
CA PHE A 469 15.46 4.57 10.54
C PHE A 469 15.83 3.09 10.35
N ASP A 470 16.77 2.63 11.17
CA ASP A 470 17.50 1.38 10.92
C ASP A 470 16.97 0.20 11.74
N GLN A 471 16.02 0.42 12.65
CA GLN A 471 15.60 -0.60 13.61
C GLN A 471 14.09 -0.68 13.76
N ARG A 472 13.62 -1.88 14.09
CA ARG A 472 12.28 -2.12 14.65
C ARG A 472 12.16 -1.37 15.98
N VAL A 473 11.01 -0.76 16.24
CA VAL A 473 10.69 -0.12 17.52
C VAL A 473 9.30 -0.55 17.93
N TYR A 474 9.16 -1.02 19.18
CA TYR A 474 7.93 -1.57 19.74
C TYR A 474 7.15 -2.47 18.77
N ASN A 475 7.83 -3.51 18.28
CA ASN A 475 7.32 -4.52 17.37
C ASN A 475 6.83 -4.01 15.99
N GLN A 476 7.32 -2.86 15.53
CA GLN A 476 6.98 -2.29 14.23
C GLN A 476 8.22 -2.07 13.36
N SER A 477 8.17 -2.58 12.13
CA SER A 477 9.19 -2.36 11.11
C SER A 477 9.21 -0.91 10.64
N PRO A 478 10.40 -0.38 10.29
CA PRO A 478 10.53 1.00 9.87
C PRO A 478 9.92 1.24 8.47
N ASN A 479 9.33 2.41 8.28
CA ASN A 479 8.74 2.81 7.01
C ASN A 479 8.71 4.33 6.86
N VAL A 480 8.86 4.81 5.63
CA VAL A 480 8.75 6.22 5.29
C VAL A 480 7.81 6.38 4.11
N SER A 481 6.84 7.29 4.24
CA SER A 481 6.00 7.70 3.13
C SER A 481 5.83 9.22 3.05
N LEU A 482 5.87 9.73 1.81
CA LEU A 482 5.53 11.10 1.46
C LEU A 482 4.45 11.07 0.38
N ASN A 483 3.29 11.65 0.67
CA ASN A 483 2.12 11.59 -0.21
C ASN A 483 1.47 12.96 -0.41
N VAL A 484 1.21 13.34 -1.67
CA VAL A 484 0.34 14.47 -2.03
C VAL A 484 -0.98 13.92 -2.58
N PRO A 485 -2.08 13.95 -1.82
CA PRO A 485 -3.30 13.21 -2.17
C PRO A 485 -4.21 13.92 -3.19
N ASN A 486 -3.97 15.20 -3.48
CA ASN A 486 -4.87 16.06 -4.25
C ASN A 486 -4.14 17.07 -5.16
N GLY A 487 -2.93 16.76 -5.61
CA GLY A 487 -2.17 17.60 -6.55
C GLY A 487 -0.84 17.00 -7.00
N GLU A 488 -0.02 17.84 -7.62
CA GLU A 488 1.34 17.51 -8.06
C GLU A 488 2.35 17.59 -6.90
N LEU A 489 3.43 16.82 -6.99
CA LEU A 489 4.57 16.89 -6.08
C LEU A 489 5.84 17.19 -6.86
N THR A 490 6.57 18.23 -6.46
CA THR A 490 7.97 18.44 -6.85
C THR A 490 8.85 18.34 -5.62
N ALA A 491 9.80 17.41 -5.58
CA ALA A 491 10.78 17.27 -4.51
C ALA A 491 12.20 17.48 -5.05
N THR A 492 12.89 18.51 -4.57
CA THR A 492 14.23 18.84 -5.08
C THR A 492 15.27 17.84 -4.59
N ALA A 493 15.23 17.47 -3.30
CA ALA A 493 16.15 16.48 -2.75
C ALA A 493 15.49 15.65 -1.64
N ILE A 494 15.56 14.33 -1.77
CA ILE A 494 15.15 13.37 -0.75
C ILE A 494 16.37 12.54 -0.36
N SER A 495 16.73 12.57 0.92
CA SER A 495 17.81 11.77 1.49
C SER A 495 17.26 10.89 2.60
N VAL A 496 17.39 9.58 2.45
CA VAL A 496 16.95 8.60 3.46
C VAL A 496 18.13 7.80 3.98
N PRO A 497 18.08 7.28 5.22
CA PRO A 497 19.17 6.46 5.72
C PRO A 497 19.25 5.14 4.96
N LYS A 498 20.36 4.44 5.14
CA LYS A 498 20.39 2.97 4.97
C LYS A 498 19.26 2.40 5.82
N GLY A 499 18.79 1.19 5.64
CA GLY A 499 17.89 0.59 6.65
C GLY A 499 18.72 -0.21 7.66
N ASP A 500 18.06 -1.18 8.29
CA ASP A 500 18.79 -2.25 8.96
C ASP A 500 19.74 -2.95 7.99
N ASN A 501 21.03 -2.98 8.33
CA ASN A 501 22.07 -3.69 7.58
C ASN A 501 22.91 -4.61 8.49
N VAL A 502 22.69 -4.58 9.80
CA VAL A 502 23.47 -5.37 10.76
C VAL A 502 22.71 -6.64 11.13
N GLY A 503 21.38 -6.56 11.10
CA GLY A 503 20.49 -7.64 11.51
C GLY A 503 20.59 -7.90 13.01
N TRP A 504 19.64 -8.67 13.51
CA TRP A 504 19.51 -8.93 14.94
C TRP A 504 18.93 -10.32 15.19
N PHE A 505 19.19 -10.86 16.38
CA PHE A 505 18.61 -12.13 16.81
C PHE A 505 17.46 -11.88 17.77
N HIS A 506 16.35 -12.60 17.56
CA HIS A 506 15.23 -12.57 18.50
C HIS A 506 15.72 -12.95 19.92
N PRO A 507 15.18 -12.35 21.00
CA PRO A 507 15.62 -12.63 22.38
C PRO A 507 15.63 -14.13 22.75
N ALA A 508 14.69 -14.90 22.21
CA ALA A 508 14.66 -16.37 22.34
C ALA A 508 15.97 -17.05 21.86
N ASN A 509 16.50 -16.58 20.73
CA ASN A 509 17.72 -17.12 20.14
C ASN A 509 18.95 -16.66 20.92
N GLN A 510 18.96 -15.41 21.39
CA GLN A 510 20.05 -14.89 22.23
C GLN A 510 20.21 -15.71 23.51
N LYS A 511 19.11 -16.01 24.22
CA LYS A 511 19.15 -16.80 25.45
C LYS A 511 19.46 -18.28 25.22
N ASN A 512 18.71 -18.94 24.33
CA ASN A 512 18.78 -20.39 24.20
C ASN A 512 20.05 -20.87 23.49
N GLN A 513 20.63 -20.02 22.63
CA GLN A 513 21.73 -20.39 21.74
C GLN A 513 23.01 -19.56 21.96
N GLY A 514 23.03 -18.70 22.98
CA GLY A 514 24.20 -17.86 23.31
C GLY A 514 24.63 -16.95 22.15
N CYS A 515 23.67 -16.47 21.34
CA CYS A 515 23.94 -15.58 20.21
C CYS A 515 24.16 -14.14 20.69
N SER A 516 25.20 -13.47 20.19
CA SER A 516 25.40 -12.03 20.40
C SER A 516 24.21 -11.22 19.88
N PRO A 517 23.74 -10.18 20.60
CA PRO A 517 22.58 -9.37 20.20
C PRO A 517 22.79 -8.55 18.90
N ASN A 518 24.04 -8.32 18.49
CA ASN A 518 24.40 -7.53 17.31
C ASN A 518 25.57 -8.18 16.53
N GLY A 519 25.47 -8.28 15.20
CA GLY A 519 26.58 -8.58 14.29
C GLY A 519 26.60 -9.98 13.66
N PRO A 520 27.43 -10.20 12.61
CA PRO A 520 27.57 -11.48 11.94
C PRO A 520 28.43 -12.43 12.79
N ALA A 521 27.80 -13.54 13.21
CA ALA A 521 28.39 -14.74 13.81
C ALA A 521 29.14 -14.58 15.16
N ILE A 522 28.54 -15.09 16.23
CA ILE A 522 28.85 -16.40 16.84
C ILE A 522 27.69 -16.70 17.82
N CYS A 523 27.00 -17.83 17.64
CA CYS A 523 26.15 -18.42 18.67
C CYS A 523 26.99 -19.48 19.39
N THR A 524 27.42 -19.18 20.62
CA THR A 524 28.11 -20.18 21.45
C THR A 524 27.08 -21.04 22.16
N TYR A 525 26.97 -22.30 21.74
CA TYR A 525 26.13 -23.29 22.42
C TYR A 525 26.68 -23.56 23.84
N PRO A 526 25.89 -23.37 24.91
CA PRO A 526 26.33 -23.65 26.28
C PRO A 526 26.20 -25.12 26.70
N ASN A 527 25.77 -26.05 25.82
CA ASN A 527 25.50 -27.45 26.15
C ASN A 527 26.54 -28.39 25.49
N PRO A 528 27.07 -29.43 26.15
CA PRO A 528 28.18 -30.25 25.62
C PRO A 528 27.74 -31.30 24.57
N PHE A 529 26.55 -31.16 23.98
CA PHE A 529 26.12 -32.02 22.87
C PHE A 529 26.45 -31.34 21.53
N PRO A 530 27.05 -32.06 20.56
CA PRO A 530 27.40 -31.49 19.28
C PRO A 530 26.14 -30.97 18.57
N PRO A 531 26.16 -29.77 17.98
CA PRO A 531 25.00 -29.25 17.26
C PRO A 531 24.66 -30.20 16.10
N PRO A 532 23.37 -30.39 15.76
CA PRO A 532 23.02 -30.94 14.46
C PRO A 532 23.67 -30.04 13.39
N THR A 533 24.42 -30.63 12.47
CA THR A 533 25.28 -29.97 11.47
C THR A 533 24.53 -29.11 10.43
N THR A 534 23.28 -28.73 10.70
CA THR A 534 22.36 -28.11 9.74
C THR A 534 21.57 -26.89 10.25
N LEU A 535 21.72 -26.45 11.51
CA LEU A 535 20.99 -25.26 12.01
C LEU A 535 21.86 -23.98 11.97
N SER A 536 22.00 -23.40 10.78
CA SER A 536 22.47 -22.01 10.63
C SER A 536 21.32 -21.06 10.96
N ILE A 537 21.34 -20.44 12.15
CA ILE A 537 20.37 -19.39 12.52
C ILE A 537 20.85 -18.07 11.92
N ALA A 538 20.14 -17.54 10.93
CA ALA A 538 20.44 -16.25 10.33
C ALA A 538 19.87 -15.09 11.19
N PRO A 539 20.58 -13.95 11.30
CA PRO A 539 20.00 -12.74 11.88
C PRO A 539 18.78 -12.29 11.05
N GLN A 540 17.78 -11.76 11.74
CA GLN A 540 16.61 -11.12 11.12
C GLN A 540 16.95 -9.69 10.74
N PHE A 541 16.41 -9.23 9.61
CA PHE A 541 16.67 -7.90 9.08
C PHE A 541 15.34 -7.17 8.83
N GLU A 542 15.34 -5.86 9.09
CA GLU A 542 14.17 -5.01 8.91
C GLU A 542 14.33 -4.10 7.68
N PRO A 543 13.69 -4.42 6.54
CA PRO A 543 13.82 -3.60 5.35
C PRO A 543 13.12 -2.25 5.54
N LEU A 544 13.84 -1.15 5.31
CA LEU A 544 13.26 0.20 5.27
C LEU A 544 12.58 0.44 3.92
N GLY A 545 11.24 0.36 3.90
CA GLY A 545 10.44 0.74 2.74
C GLY A 545 10.26 2.25 2.62
N VAL A 546 10.45 2.79 1.41
CA VAL A 546 10.23 4.22 1.10
C VAL A 546 9.23 4.36 -0.04
N THR A 547 8.18 5.15 0.18
CA THR A 547 7.18 5.46 -0.84
C THR A 547 7.05 6.97 -1.02
N VAL A 548 7.13 7.44 -2.26
CA VAL A 548 6.85 8.83 -2.63
C VAL A 548 5.74 8.81 -3.67
N SER A 549 4.64 9.51 -3.39
CA SER A 549 3.48 9.53 -4.28
C SER A 549 2.81 10.88 -4.43
N ALA A 550 2.21 11.10 -5.59
CA ALA A 550 1.33 12.22 -5.87
C ALA A 550 0.08 11.73 -6.60
N SER A 551 -1.04 12.43 -6.42
CA SER A 551 -2.21 12.20 -7.25
C SER A 551 -2.00 12.74 -8.66
N GLY A 552 -1.31 13.86 -8.82
CA GLY A 552 -0.91 14.42 -10.11
C GLY A 552 0.49 13.98 -10.53
N ASN A 553 1.16 14.84 -11.31
CA ASN A 553 2.56 14.63 -11.69
C ASN A 553 3.48 14.55 -10.45
N LEU A 554 4.44 13.64 -10.50
CA LEU A 554 5.49 13.48 -9.49
C LEU A 554 6.84 13.80 -10.11
N GLN A 555 7.53 14.80 -9.58
CA GLN A 555 8.91 15.15 -9.93
C GLN A 555 9.81 15.00 -8.72
N VAL A 556 10.93 14.27 -8.86
CA VAL A 556 11.98 14.16 -7.83
C VAL A 556 13.34 14.42 -8.48
N ASP A 557 13.94 15.58 -8.23
CA ASP A 557 15.19 15.96 -8.90
C ASP A 557 16.40 15.18 -8.37
N GLY A 558 16.41 14.89 -7.07
CA GLY A 558 17.45 14.10 -6.41
C GLY A 558 16.88 13.16 -5.35
N TYR A 559 17.26 11.89 -5.42
CA TYR A 559 17.01 10.90 -4.37
C TYR A 559 18.31 10.19 -4.01
N THR A 560 18.64 10.11 -2.73
CA THR A 560 19.79 9.35 -2.24
C THR A 560 19.40 8.52 -1.03
N ARG A 561 19.72 7.23 -1.08
CA ARG A 561 19.76 6.37 0.09
C ARG A 561 21.20 6.21 0.56
N ALA A 562 21.47 6.50 1.83
CA ALA A 562 22.78 6.23 2.40
C ALA A 562 23.10 4.73 2.38
N GLY A 563 24.37 4.36 2.20
CA GLY A 563 24.83 2.99 2.38
C GLY A 563 26.06 2.62 1.57
N SER A 564 26.35 1.31 1.52
CA SER A 564 27.46 0.68 0.82
C SER A 564 27.03 -0.50 -0.06
N ALA A 565 27.92 -0.97 -0.93
CA ALA A 565 27.68 -2.14 -1.78
C ALA A 565 27.46 -3.45 -1.00
N SER A 566 27.88 -3.53 0.27
CA SER A 566 27.66 -4.69 1.15
C SER A 566 26.30 -4.70 1.86
N ASP A 567 25.48 -3.67 1.66
CA ASP A 567 24.20 -3.52 2.35
C ASP A 567 23.11 -4.46 1.80
N LEU A 568 22.07 -4.70 2.60
CA LEU A 568 20.93 -5.51 2.18
C LEU A 568 19.96 -4.75 1.29
N ALA A 569 19.27 -5.52 0.44
CA ALA A 569 18.26 -5.01 -0.47
C ALA A 569 17.01 -4.54 0.28
N LYS A 570 16.48 -3.39 -0.13
CA LYS A 570 15.26 -2.76 0.42
C LYS A 570 14.34 -2.37 -0.74
N SER A 571 13.38 -1.48 -0.51
CA SER A 571 12.41 -1.10 -1.54
C SER A 571 12.15 0.40 -1.53
N THR A 572 12.19 1.01 -2.71
CA THR A 572 11.80 2.40 -2.95
C THR A 572 10.78 2.46 -4.08
N ARG A 573 9.69 3.20 -3.88
CA ARG A 573 8.63 3.36 -4.89
C ARG A 573 8.29 4.82 -5.15
N PHE A 574 8.26 5.20 -6.43
CA PHE A 574 7.74 6.48 -6.92
C PHE A 574 6.47 6.22 -7.70
N THR A 575 5.38 6.92 -7.40
CA THR A 575 4.09 6.65 -8.05
C THR A 575 3.27 7.91 -8.26
N SER A 576 2.81 8.13 -9.49
CA SER A 576 1.65 8.98 -9.76
C SER A 576 0.39 8.11 -9.74
N THR A 577 -0.62 8.47 -8.95
CA THR A 577 -1.82 7.63 -8.80
C THR A 577 -2.98 8.00 -9.73
N SER A 578 -2.95 9.16 -10.39
CA SER A 578 -3.94 9.46 -11.44
C SER A 578 -3.56 8.82 -12.77
N GLY A 579 -4.59 8.46 -13.55
CA GLY A 579 -4.41 7.95 -14.91
C GLY A 579 -3.80 8.97 -15.89
N THR A 580 -3.69 10.24 -15.51
CA THR A 580 -3.13 11.33 -16.32
C THR A 580 -1.81 11.87 -15.78
N GLY A 581 -1.33 11.38 -14.65
CA GLY A 581 -0.09 11.87 -14.05
C GLY A 581 1.14 11.10 -14.51
N SER A 582 2.27 11.80 -14.58
CA SER A 582 3.57 11.31 -15.00
C SER A 582 4.57 11.28 -13.83
N VAL A 583 5.67 10.54 -13.98
CA VAL A 583 6.79 10.55 -13.02
C VAL A 583 8.07 11.02 -13.71
N THR A 584 8.71 12.05 -13.17
CA THR A 584 10.01 12.56 -13.62
C THR A 584 11.03 12.43 -12.49
N LEU A 585 12.12 11.70 -12.72
CA LEU A 585 13.19 11.49 -11.76
C LEU A 585 14.50 12.04 -12.34
N GLY A 586 15.19 12.89 -11.59
CA GLY A 586 16.52 13.37 -11.93
C GLY A 586 17.58 12.32 -11.62
N THR A 587 18.39 12.56 -10.58
CA THR A 587 19.40 11.59 -10.13
C THR A 587 18.88 10.77 -8.95
N VAL A 588 18.74 9.47 -9.16
CA VAL A 588 18.23 8.52 -8.17
C VAL A 588 19.32 7.50 -7.82
N ASN A 589 19.82 7.58 -6.60
CA ASN A 589 20.71 6.60 -6.02
C ASN A 589 20.02 5.88 -4.86
N VAL A 590 19.64 4.63 -5.05
CA VAL A 590 18.90 3.87 -4.03
C VAL A 590 19.74 2.84 -3.29
N ASN A 591 21.04 2.75 -3.57
CA ASN A 591 22.01 1.85 -2.94
C ASN A 591 21.48 0.45 -2.50
N ARG A 592 21.33 -0.45 -3.48
CA ARG A 592 20.81 -1.81 -3.46
C ARG A 592 19.31 -2.00 -3.22
N ASP A 593 18.50 -0.96 -3.24
CA ASP A 593 17.05 -1.17 -3.26
C ASP A 593 16.55 -1.80 -4.56
N SER A 594 15.42 -2.48 -4.47
CA SER A 594 14.51 -2.60 -5.60
C SER A 594 13.76 -1.29 -5.80
N LEU A 595 13.69 -0.84 -7.05
CA LEU A 595 12.98 0.37 -7.44
C LEU A 595 11.68 0.02 -8.16
N GLY A 596 10.57 0.64 -7.75
CA GLY A 596 9.33 0.68 -8.52
C GLY A 596 9.02 2.09 -8.98
N VAL A 597 8.77 2.31 -10.26
CA VAL A 597 8.33 3.61 -10.80
C VAL A 597 7.08 3.41 -11.65
N SER A 598 5.98 4.04 -11.26
CA SER A 598 4.71 3.95 -11.97
C SER A 598 4.18 5.33 -12.30
N GLY A 599 4.12 5.64 -13.61
CA GLY A 599 3.63 6.90 -14.14
C GLY A 599 2.66 6.65 -15.28
N PRO A 600 1.34 6.64 -15.05
CA PRO A 600 0.36 6.28 -16.07
C PRO A 600 0.48 7.07 -17.38
N ALA A 601 0.75 8.38 -17.31
CA ALA A 601 0.94 9.24 -18.46
C ALA A 601 2.40 9.40 -18.92
N GLY A 602 3.35 8.71 -18.28
CA GLY A 602 4.74 8.62 -18.71
C GLY A 602 5.74 8.59 -17.56
N VAL A 603 6.96 8.14 -17.87
CA VAL A 603 8.08 8.09 -16.94
C VAL A 603 9.34 8.65 -17.61
N SER A 604 10.01 9.60 -16.97
CA SER A 604 11.32 10.11 -17.41
C SER A 604 12.33 9.99 -16.29
N ILE A 605 13.45 9.30 -16.52
CA ILE A 605 14.51 9.10 -15.52
C ILE A 605 15.83 9.55 -16.12
N ALA A 606 16.49 10.55 -15.53
CA ALA A 606 17.76 11.06 -16.04
C ALA A 606 18.93 10.14 -15.67
N ASN A 607 19.13 9.86 -14.37
CA ASN A 607 20.22 9.03 -13.88
C ASN A 607 19.76 8.08 -12.77
N LEU A 608 20.19 6.83 -12.85
CA LEU A 608 19.79 5.78 -11.92
C LEU A 608 20.99 4.91 -11.53
N THR A 609 21.34 4.86 -10.25
CA THR A 609 22.54 4.14 -9.79
C THR A 609 22.29 3.32 -8.53
N GLY A 610 23.09 2.27 -8.35
CA GLY A 610 23.10 1.49 -7.11
C GLY A 610 21.80 0.73 -6.89
N LEU A 611 21.30 0.00 -7.87
CA LEU A 611 20.04 -0.77 -7.76
C LEU A 611 20.29 -2.26 -7.60
N ASN A 612 19.43 -2.96 -6.86
CA ASN A 612 19.33 -4.42 -6.91
C ASN A 612 18.26 -4.91 -7.91
N GLY A 613 17.51 -3.99 -8.51
CA GLY A 613 16.56 -4.27 -9.59
C GLY A 613 15.60 -3.10 -9.77
N ALA A 614 14.97 -2.99 -10.94
CA ALA A 614 14.02 -1.93 -11.23
C ALA A 614 12.83 -2.45 -12.03
N SER A 615 11.63 -2.03 -11.65
CA SER A 615 10.40 -2.21 -12.41
C SER A 615 9.82 -0.83 -12.71
N ILE A 616 9.64 -0.52 -13.99
CA ILE A 616 9.20 0.77 -14.48
C ILE A 616 8.01 0.57 -15.40
N ASP A 617 6.89 1.18 -15.06
CA ASP A 617 5.62 0.98 -15.75
C ASP A 617 4.94 2.29 -16.15
N SER A 618 4.33 2.27 -17.33
CA SER A 618 3.42 3.30 -17.82
C SER A 618 2.22 2.68 -18.53
N ALA A 619 1.06 3.32 -18.43
CA ALA A 619 -0.14 2.88 -19.13
C ALA A 619 -0.11 3.41 -20.57
N THR A 620 -0.05 4.73 -20.72
CA THR A 620 -0.21 5.40 -22.01
C THR A 620 0.98 6.25 -22.42
N GLY A 621 1.86 6.58 -21.47
CA GLY A 621 2.98 7.48 -21.71
C GLY A 621 4.27 6.80 -22.13
N ASP A 622 5.14 7.64 -22.68
CA ASP A 622 6.51 7.24 -23.02
C ASP A 622 7.34 7.00 -21.75
N ILE A 623 8.29 6.08 -21.85
CA ILE A 623 9.27 5.79 -20.81
C ILE A 623 10.67 6.09 -21.34
N GLY A 624 11.32 7.10 -20.76
CA GLY A 624 12.71 7.44 -21.06
C GLY A 624 13.63 7.08 -19.88
N LEU A 625 14.63 6.23 -20.13
CA LEU A 625 15.74 5.97 -19.21
C LEU A 625 17.03 6.55 -19.81
N GLY A 626 17.60 7.54 -19.12
CA GLY A 626 18.91 8.11 -19.43
C GLY A 626 20.04 7.14 -19.08
N THR A 627 20.84 7.49 -18.07
CA THR A 627 21.93 6.62 -17.60
C THR A 627 21.45 5.72 -16.47
N ALA A 628 21.64 4.40 -16.57
CA ALA A 628 21.26 3.47 -15.51
C ALA A 628 22.35 2.41 -15.22
N SER A 629 22.62 2.15 -13.94
CA SER A 629 23.51 1.07 -13.48
C SER A 629 22.80 0.21 -12.44
N ILE A 630 22.51 -1.05 -12.82
CA ILE A 630 21.61 -1.96 -12.11
C ILE A 630 22.34 -3.29 -11.86
N THR A 631 22.37 -3.76 -10.62
CA THR A 631 23.02 -5.05 -10.31
C THR A 631 22.09 -6.25 -10.46
N GLY A 632 20.77 -6.04 -10.51
CA GLY A 632 19.79 -7.10 -10.75
C GLY A 632 19.05 -6.93 -12.09
N ASN A 633 17.80 -7.39 -12.13
CA ASN A 633 16.96 -7.30 -13.33
C ASN A 633 16.35 -5.91 -13.51
N LEU A 634 16.22 -5.51 -14.78
CA LEU A 634 15.46 -4.34 -15.21
C LEU A 634 14.24 -4.80 -16.01
N ASP A 635 13.05 -4.40 -15.59
CA ASP A 635 11.81 -4.64 -16.32
C ASP A 635 11.11 -3.32 -16.62
N VAL A 636 10.96 -2.99 -17.91
CA VAL A 636 10.32 -1.75 -18.38
C VAL A 636 9.14 -2.08 -19.26
N THR A 637 7.95 -1.62 -18.90
CA THR A 637 6.72 -1.89 -19.65
C THR A 637 5.90 -0.64 -19.87
N SER A 638 5.52 -0.36 -21.11
CA SER A 638 4.48 0.64 -21.43
C SER A 638 3.34 -0.05 -22.15
N SER A 639 2.07 0.26 -21.88
CA SER A 639 1.01 -0.38 -22.69
C SER A 639 0.99 0.20 -24.10
N SER A 640 1.07 1.52 -24.27
CA SER A 640 0.98 2.15 -25.60
C SER A 640 2.06 3.20 -25.91
N GLY A 641 2.80 3.68 -24.91
CA GLY A 641 3.89 4.62 -25.12
C GLY A 641 5.18 3.95 -25.59
N SER A 642 6.09 4.78 -26.10
CA SER A 642 7.41 4.38 -26.57
C SER A 642 8.38 4.23 -25.41
N ILE A 643 9.38 3.35 -25.54
CA ILE A 643 10.42 3.12 -24.54
C ILE A 643 11.77 3.48 -25.15
N ALA A 644 12.56 4.31 -24.46
CA ALA A 644 13.89 4.72 -24.90
C ALA A 644 14.94 4.50 -23.81
N PHE A 645 16.00 3.75 -24.14
CA PHE A 645 17.19 3.58 -23.31
C PHE A 645 18.36 4.35 -23.93
N ALA A 646 19.00 5.23 -23.15
CA ALA A 646 20.19 5.97 -23.59
C ALA A 646 21.48 5.21 -23.28
N ASN A 647 21.78 4.97 -21.99
CA ASN A 647 22.96 4.22 -21.55
C ASN A 647 22.64 3.39 -20.30
N VAL A 648 22.18 2.15 -20.53
CA VAL A 648 21.68 1.26 -19.48
C VAL A 648 22.61 0.07 -19.31
N SER A 649 23.05 -0.21 -18.08
CA SER A 649 23.84 -1.38 -17.72
C SER A 649 23.13 -2.19 -16.63
N ALA A 650 22.84 -3.47 -16.88
CA ALA A 650 22.21 -4.38 -15.92
C ALA A 650 22.99 -5.71 -15.75
N THR A 651 23.47 -6.03 -14.56
CA THR A 651 24.32 -7.22 -14.37
C THR A 651 23.56 -8.54 -14.59
N SER A 652 22.25 -8.60 -14.31
CA SER A 652 21.47 -9.84 -14.49
C SER A 652 20.75 -9.90 -15.83
N GLY A 653 19.81 -9.01 -16.11
CA GLY A 653 19.06 -9.01 -17.37
C GLY A 653 18.21 -7.76 -17.52
N ALA A 654 17.78 -7.48 -18.75
CA ALA A 654 16.93 -6.33 -19.04
C ALA A 654 15.81 -6.70 -20.00
N SER A 655 14.59 -6.27 -19.68
CA SER A 655 13.42 -6.41 -20.53
C SER A 655 12.78 -5.04 -20.81
N ALA A 656 12.40 -4.81 -22.05
CA ALA A 656 11.60 -3.67 -22.50
C ALA A 656 10.43 -4.18 -23.34
N SER A 657 9.20 -3.78 -23.00
CA SER A 657 8.01 -4.26 -23.70
C SER A 657 6.96 -3.16 -23.88
N THR A 658 6.38 -3.07 -25.07
CA THR A 658 5.19 -2.24 -25.34
C THR A 658 4.22 -2.92 -26.28
N SER A 659 2.92 -2.60 -26.21
CA SER A 659 1.97 -3.20 -27.16
C SER A 659 1.98 -2.48 -28.51
N SER A 660 2.18 -1.16 -28.52
CA SER A 660 2.10 -0.35 -29.74
C SER A 660 3.17 0.72 -29.92
N GLY A 661 3.90 1.08 -28.85
CA GLY A 661 4.94 2.10 -28.91
C GLY A 661 6.23 1.62 -29.60
N ASN A 662 7.12 2.56 -29.90
CA ASN A 662 8.45 2.23 -30.43
C ASN A 662 9.42 1.92 -29.30
N LEU A 663 10.39 1.04 -29.53
CA LEU A 663 11.53 0.80 -28.65
C LEU A 663 12.79 1.39 -29.29
N THR A 664 13.54 2.20 -28.54
CA THR A 664 14.83 2.73 -28.96
C THR A 664 15.90 2.35 -27.95
N LEU A 665 16.84 1.50 -28.33
CA LEU A 665 17.92 1.02 -27.46
C LEU A 665 19.25 1.62 -27.92
N THR A 666 19.52 2.86 -27.51
CA THR A 666 20.76 3.57 -27.89
C THR A 666 21.99 2.88 -27.30
N GLY A 667 21.89 2.44 -26.04
CA GLY A 667 22.93 1.73 -25.33
C GLY A 667 22.34 0.86 -24.21
N LEU A 668 22.48 -0.46 -24.36
CA LEU A 668 22.10 -1.46 -23.38
C LEU A 668 23.25 -2.46 -23.22
N THR A 669 23.73 -2.66 -22.00
CA THR A 669 24.69 -3.72 -21.65
C THR A 669 24.12 -4.59 -20.55
N THR A 670 24.08 -5.90 -20.74
CA THR A 670 23.58 -6.84 -19.73
C THR A 670 24.53 -8.01 -19.49
N GLY A 671 24.67 -8.47 -18.24
CA GLY A 671 25.45 -9.68 -17.94
C GLY A 671 24.73 -10.99 -18.29
N GLY A 672 23.39 -10.98 -18.26
CA GLY A 672 22.54 -12.06 -18.78
C GLY A 672 21.67 -11.58 -19.95
N ALA A 673 20.44 -12.06 -20.05
CA ALA A 673 19.64 -11.91 -21.27
C ALA A 673 19.05 -10.51 -21.44
N ALA A 674 18.91 -10.08 -22.69
CA ALA A 674 18.18 -8.88 -23.08
C ALA A 674 16.92 -9.25 -23.87
N SER A 675 15.78 -8.65 -23.53
CA SER A 675 14.54 -8.79 -24.30
C SER A 675 13.94 -7.44 -24.66
N ALA A 676 13.53 -7.28 -25.92
CA ALA A 676 12.92 -6.08 -26.45
C ALA A 676 11.71 -6.48 -27.29
N SER A 677 10.50 -6.11 -26.88
CA SER A 677 9.27 -6.54 -27.55
C SER A 677 8.34 -5.36 -27.83
N THR A 678 7.82 -5.31 -29.05
CA THR A 678 6.71 -4.44 -29.43
C THR A 678 5.70 -5.19 -30.29
N GLY A 679 4.41 -4.93 -30.07
CA GLY A 679 3.35 -5.52 -30.89
C GLY A 679 3.32 -4.89 -32.28
N SER A 680 2.97 -3.60 -32.35
CA SER A 680 2.86 -2.85 -33.61
C SER A 680 3.93 -1.78 -33.87
N GLY A 681 4.77 -1.47 -32.88
CA GLY A 681 5.81 -0.45 -33.05
C GLY A 681 7.09 -1.00 -33.68
N ASN A 682 8.08 -0.11 -33.83
CA ASN A 682 9.40 -0.45 -34.34
C ASN A 682 10.41 -0.59 -33.20
N VAL A 683 11.49 -1.34 -33.43
CA VAL A 683 12.66 -1.41 -32.56
C VAL A 683 13.86 -0.79 -33.30
N THR A 684 14.49 0.21 -32.69
CA THR A 684 15.69 0.87 -33.20
C THR A 684 16.87 0.59 -32.28
N LEU A 685 18.00 0.15 -32.83
CA LEU A 685 19.14 -0.40 -32.08
C LEU A 685 20.40 0.42 -32.31
N GLY A 686 20.99 0.98 -31.25
CA GLY A 686 22.30 1.61 -31.28
C GLY A 686 23.39 0.65 -30.82
N SER A 687 23.30 0.17 -29.59
CA SER A 687 24.21 -0.85 -29.04
C SER A 687 23.51 -1.69 -27.99
N VAL A 688 23.47 -3.01 -28.20
CA VAL A 688 22.95 -4.02 -27.28
C VAL A 688 24.04 -5.05 -27.06
N VAL A 689 24.58 -5.11 -25.85
CA VAL A 689 25.63 -6.05 -25.46
C VAL A 689 25.08 -6.98 -24.39
N THR A 690 25.15 -8.30 -24.60
CA THR A 690 24.76 -9.28 -23.59
C THR A 690 25.91 -10.23 -23.26
N GLY A 691 25.97 -10.71 -22.02
CA GLY A 691 26.89 -11.75 -21.60
C GLY A 691 26.47 -13.13 -22.13
N ALA A 692 26.49 -14.16 -21.29
CA ALA A 692 26.08 -15.51 -21.71
C ALA A 692 24.58 -15.65 -22.01
N GLY A 693 23.76 -14.71 -21.53
CA GLY A 693 22.34 -14.64 -21.88
C GLY A 693 22.15 -14.06 -23.28
N GLY A 694 21.29 -14.68 -24.09
CA GLY A 694 21.01 -14.23 -25.45
C GLY A 694 20.27 -12.89 -25.53
N ALA A 695 20.09 -12.39 -26.76
CA ALA A 695 19.29 -11.21 -27.07
C ALA A 695 18.05 -11.62 -27.87
N THR A 696 16.85 -11.31 -27.36
CA THR A 696 15.58 -11.59 -28.04
C THR A 696 14.88 -10.28 -28.38
N ILE A 697 14.67 -10.04 -29.68
CA ILE A 697 14.07 -8.81 -30.19
C ILE A 697 12.82 -9.17 -31.00
N THR A 698 11.68 -8.58 -30.66
CA THR A 698 10.39 -8.89 -31.28
C THR A 698 9.67 -7.62 -31.70
N ALA A 699 9.32 -7.53 -32.99
CA ALA A 699 8.56 -6.43 -33.59
C ALA A 699 7.65 -6.99 -34.70
N ARG A 700 6.76 -7.93 -34.35
CA ARG A 700 6.06 -8.80 -35.32
C ARG A 700 5.33 -8.08 -36.44
N LEU A 701 4.79 -6.89 -36.17
CA LEU A 701 4.12 -6.06 -37.17
C LEU A 701 4.96 -4.85 -37.61
N GLY A 702 6.11 -4.62 -36.98
CA GLY A 702 6.99 -3.48 -37.21
C GLY A 702 8.37 -3.86 -37.72
N THR A 703 9.30 -2.90 -37.62
CA THR A 703 10.66 -3.00 -38.16
C THR A 703 11.70 -3.04 -37.04
N VAL A 704 12.74 -3.86 -37.22
CA VAL A 704 13.96 -3.83 -36.42
C VAL A 704 15.08 -3.25 -37.27
N GLN A 705 15.65 -2.11 -36.85
CA GLN A 705 16.62 -1.35 -37.63
C GLN A 705 17.76 -0.76 -36.76
N PRO A 706 18.94 -0.47 -37.33
CA PRO A 706 19.99 0.26 -36.63
C PRO A 706 19.59 1.73 -36.39
N LEU A 707 20.13 2.34 -35.33
CA LEU A 707 19.89 3.73 -34.94
C LEU A 707 20.69 4.71 -35.80
N THR A 708 21.96 4.39 -36.01
CA THR A 708 22.88 5.19 -36.81
C THR A 708 23.58 4.31 -37.81
N ASP A 709 23.70 4.84 -39.01
CA ASP A 709 24.44 4.26 -40.12
C ASP A 709 25.94 4.24 -39.78
N SER A 710 26.46 3.18 -39.16
CA SER A 710 27.89 3.08 -38.82
C SER A 710 28.42 1.67 -39.02
N SER A 711 29.73 1.49 -38.91
CA SER A 711 30.37 0.16 -38.93
C SER A 711 30.41 -0.51 -37.55
N ALA A 712 29.66 0.02 -36.58
CA ALA A 712 29.64 -0.51 -35.22
C ALA A 712 28.58 -1.60 -35.10
N VAL A 713 28.90 -2.68 -34.37
CA VAL A 713 27.96 -3.79 -34.16
C VAL A 713 26.81 -3.34 -33.26
N GLU A 714 25.57 -3.36 -33.76
CA GLU A 714 24.40 -3.00 -32.97
C GLU A 714 24.04 -4.03 -31.91
N VAL A 715 24.24 -5.32 -32.16
CA VAL A 715 23.95 -6.38 -31.18
C VAL A 715 25.12 -7.35 -31.03
N THR A 716 25.73 -7.38 -29.85
CA THR A 716 26.76 -8.35 -29.48
C THR A 716 26.25 -9.23 -28.34
N SER A 717 26.32 -10.56 -28.47
CA SER A 717 25.80 -11.49 -27.46
C SER A 717 26.72 -12.70 -27.29
N GLY A 718 27.01 -13.08 -26.04
CA GLY A 718 27.67 -14.35 -25.74
C GLY A 718 26.77 -15.57 -25.96
N GLY A 719 25.45 -15.38 -26.03
CA GLY A 719 24.45 -16.40 -26.38
C GLY A 719 23.83 -16.20 -27.77
N THR A 720 22.67 -16.80 -28.01
CA THR A 720 21.90 -16.66 -29.26
C THR A 720 21.26 -15.29 -29.39
N ILE A 721 21.34 -14.69 -30.59
CA ILE A 721 20.55 -13.52 -30.99
C ILE A 721 19.33 -14.01 -31.77
N SER A 722 18.13 -13.64 -31.34
CA SER A 722 16.86 -14.00 -32.00
C SER A 722 16.08 -12.74 -32.32
N ILE A 723 15.82 -12.49 -33.61
CA ILE A 723 15.02 -11.35 -34.08
C ILE A 723 13.77 -11.87 -34.81
N ASP A 724 12.59 -11.50 -34.31
CA ASP A 724 11.27 -11.84 -34.88
C ASP A 724 10.51 -10.55 -35.25
N ALA A 725 10.49 -10.16 -36.53
CA ALA A 725 9.89 -8.90 -36.96
C ALA A 725 9.16 -8.99 -38.30
N LYS A 726 8.45 -7.94 -38.72
CA LYS A 726 7.96 -7.85 -40.10
C LYS A 726 9.13 -7.53 -41.04
N THR A 727 9.94 -6.54 -40.70
CA THR A 727 11.14 -6.15 -41.48
C THR A 727 12.34 -6.10 -40.54
N ILE A 728 13.50 -6.60 -40.99
CA ILE A 728 14.76 -6.61 -40.23
C ILE A 728 15.84 -5.99 -41.10
N GLY A 729 16.65 -5.10 -40.55
CA GLY A 729 17.73 -4.43 -41.29
C GLY A 729 17.42 -2.97 -41.56
N PRO A 730 18.27 -2.29 -42.34
CA PRO A 730 18.27 -0.85 -42.40
C PRO A 730 17.07 -0.28 -43.14
N SER A 731 16.69 0.94 -42.76
CA SER A 731 15.89 1.86 -43.59
C SER A 731 16.77 2.82 -44.42
N GLY A 732 18.11 2.73 -44.29
CA GLY A 732 19.16 3.53 -44.92
C GLY A 732 20.36 2.71 -45.46
N GLY A 733 21.55 3.32 -45.59
CA GLY A 733 22.67 2.83 -46.43
C GLY A 733 23.61 1.76 -45.85
N ASN A 734 23.76 1.65 -44.53
CA ASN A 734 24.62 0.68 -43.84
C ASN A 734 23.80 -0.48 -43.25
N PRO A 735 24.42 -1.66 -43.12
CA PRO A 735 23.77 -2.87 -42.62
C PRO A 735 23.34 -2.80 -41.15
N LEU A 736 22.46 -3.72 -40.74
CA LEU A 736 22.30 -4.08 -39.33
C LEU A 736 23.35 -5.14 -38.99
N ASP A 737 24.20 -4.86 -38.01
CA ASP A 737 25.34 -5.68 -37.61
C ASP A 737 25.06 -6.43 -36.30
N LEU A 738 25.23 -7.75 -36.32
CA LEU A 738 24.95 -8.70 -35.24
C LEU A 738 26.17 -9.60 -35.04
N ALA A 739 26.57 -9.85 -33.80
CA ALA A 739 27.65 -10.78 -33.45
C ALA A 739 27.23 -11.67 -32.28
N GLY A 740 27.08 -12.97 -32.51
CA GLY A 740 26.63 -13.89 -31.47
C GLY A 740 27.00 -15.35 -31.70
N ALA A 741 26.87 -16.16 -30.64
CA ALA A 741 27.14 -17.60 -30.71
C ALA A 741 26.26 -18.30 -31.77
N ALA A 742 25.03 -17.84 -31.92
CA ALA A 742 24.12 -18.16 -33.01
C ALA A 742 23.23 -16.96 -33.34
N VAL A 743 22.76 -16.84 -34.57
CA VAL A 743 21.84 -15.80 -35.02
C VAL A 743 20.62 -16.42 -35.68
N VAL A 744 19.43 -16.06 -35.20
CA VAL A 744 18.13 -16.49 -35.71
C VAL A 744 17.34 -15.27 -36.16
N LEU A 745 17.02 -15.21 -37.45
CA LEU A 745 16.25 -14.11 -38.05
C LEU A 745 14.92 -14.65 -38.56
N THR A 746 13.81 -14.04 -38.17
CA THR A 746 12.47 -14.40 -38.61
C THR A 746 11.73 -13.18 -39.12
N SER A 747 11.35 -13.21 -40.40
CA SER A 747 10.54 -12.18 -41.06
C SER A 747 9.12 -12.67 -41.29
N ASN A 748 8.15 -11.83 -40.92
CA ASN A 748 6.72 -12.12 -41.00
C ASN A 748 6.02 -11.33 -42.12
N GLY A 749 4.91 -11.87 -42.63
CA GLY A 749 3.89 -11.08 -43.33
C GLY A 749 4.36 -10.26 -44.54
N GLY A 750 5.32 -10.77 -45.31
CA GLY A 750 5.78 -10.17 -46.56
C GLY A 750 6.81 -9.04 -46.42
N GLY A 751 7.53 -8.93 -45.29
CA GLY A 751 8.59 -7.93 -45.14
C GLY A 751 9.98 -8.42 -45.55
N ALA A 752 11.00 -7.57 -45.38
CA ALA A 752 12.35 -7.83 -45.87
C ALA A 752 13.36 -8.02 -44.72
N MET A 753 14.32 -8.92 -44.90
CA MET A 753 15.54 -9.01 -44.10
C MET A 753 16.71 -8.46 -44.92
N GLY A 754 17.25 -7.30 -44.57
CA GLY A 754 18.26 -6.60 -45.35
C GLY A 754 17.71 -6.05 -46.67
N GLN A 755 18.53 -5.24 -47.36
CA GLN A 755 18.21 -4.67 -48.66
C GLN A 755 19.33 -4.93 -49.66
N SER A 756 19.06 -4.74 -50.95
CA SER A 756 20.11 -4.86 -51.98
C SER A 756 21.20 -3.80 -51.73
N GLY A 757 22.46 -4.23 -51.69
CA GLY A 757 23.60 -3.37 -51.34
C GLY A 757 23.81 -3.14 -49.83
N ALA A 758 22.84 -3.49 -48.99
CA ALA A 758 22.91 -3.36 -47.52
C ALA A 758 22.35 -4.64 -46.85
N PRO A 759 23.12 -5.75 -46.84
CA PRO A 759 22.71 -6.99 -46.16
C PRO A 759 22.60 -6.79 -44.65
N ILE A 760 22.00 -7.71 -43.91
CA ILE A 760 22.25 -7.81 -42.46
C ILE A 760 23.61 -8.49 -42.27
N ILE A 761 24.53 -7.94 -41.49
CA ILE A 761 25.78 -8.64 -41.14
C ILE A 761 25.56 -9.45 -39.86
N ALA A 762 25.42 -10.76 -39.98
CA ALA A 762 25.33 -11.71 -38.87
C ALA A 762 26.66 -12.45 -38.67
N ASN A 763 27.60 -11.84 -37.95
CA ASN A 763 28.87 -12.47 -37.60
C ASN A 763 28.66 -13.66 -36.64
N THR A 764 28.46 -14.84 -37.21
CA THR A 764 28.25 -16.10 -36.52
C THR A 764 28.64 -17.28 -37.41
N GLN A 765 28.91 -18.42 -36.78
CA GLN A 765 29.06 -19.70 -37.48
C GLN A 765 27.72 -20.46 -37.57
N GLU A 766 26.71 -20.05 -36.81
CA GLU A 766 25.43 -20.74 -36.64
C GLU A 766 24.27 -19.80 -37.03
N LEU A 767 23.87 -19.83 -38.30
CA LEU A 767 22.88 -18.90 -38.85
C LEU A 767 21.56 -19.62 -39.17
N THR A 768 20.44 -19.09 -38.68
CA THR A 768 19.08 -19.49 -39.06
C THR A 768 18.31 -18.31 -39.62
N VAL A 769 17.68 -18.49 -40.78
CA VAL A 769 16.87 -17.47 -41.46
C VAL A 769 15.51 -18.08 -41.83
N ASN A 770 14.45 -17.49 -41.30
CA ASN A 770 13.07 -17.89 -41.53
C ASN A 770 12.33 -16.75 -42.24
N ALA A 771 12.23 -16.84 -43.57
CA ALA A 771 11.47 -15.93 -44.41
C ALA A 771 10.05 -16.48 -44.62
N ALA A 772 9.06 -15.91 -43.92
CA ALA A 772 7.66 -16.28 -44.13
C ALA A 772 7.17 -15.94 -45.54
N ALA A 773 5.96 -16.38 -45.89
CA ALA A 773 5.33 -16.09 -47.18
C ALA A 773 5.42 -14.60 -47.55
N GLY A 774 5.94 -14.33 -48.75
CA GLY A 774 6.12 -12.98 -49.27
C GLY A 774 7.40 -12.26 -48.80
N SER A 775 8.23 -12.88 -47.96
CA SER A 775 9.40 -12.19 -47.36
C SER A 775 10.68 -12.41 -48.16
N THR A 776 11.57 -11.42 -48.18
CA THR A 776 12.90 -11.47 -48.81
C THR A 776 14.01 -11.54 -47.76
N PHE A 777 15.21 -11.99 -48.14
CA PHE A 777 16.37 -12.02 -47.26
C PHE A 777 17.70 -11.72 -47.97
N ASN A 778 18.53 -10.88 -47.35
CA ASN A 778 19.89 -10.58 -47.74
C ASN A 778 20.74 -10.50 -46.48
N VAL A 779 21.50 -11.56 -46.21
CA VAL A 779 22.27 -11.70 -44.97
C VAL A 779 23.72 -12.02 -45.33
N SER A 780 24.67 -11.49 -44.59
CA SER A 780 26.09 -11.82 -44.72
C SER A 780 26.68 -12.16 -43.37
N THR A 781 27.63 -13.09 -43.28
CA THR A 781 28.40 -13.32 -42.04
C THR A 781 29.70 -12.50 -41.97
N GLY A 782 29.88 -11.55 -42.90
CA GLY A 782 31.12 -10.79 -43.02
C GLY A 782 32.30 -11.70 -43.38
N THR A 783 33.36 -11.66 -42.58
CA THR A 783 34.57 -12.48 -42.76
C THR A 783 34.52 -13.85 -42.09
N THR A 784 33.40 -14.18 -41.43
CA THR A 784 33.27 -15.43 -40.66
C THR A 784 32.72 -16.55 -41.54
N ASP A 785 33.41 -17.68 -41.57
CA ASP A 785 32.92 -18.87 -42.28
C ASP A 785 31.70 -19.47 -41.57
N LEU A 786 30.73 -19.97 -42.33
CA LEU A 786 29.55 -20.63 -41.76
C LEU A 786 29.88 -22.08 -41.43
N LYS A 787 29.51 -22.53 -40.22
CA LYS A 787 29.46 -23.96 -39.90
C LYS A 787 28.09 -24.53 -40.24
N ASN A 788 27.02 -23.91 -39.73
CA ASN A 788 25.64 -24.30 -40.02
C ASN A 788 24.83 -23.12 -40.56
N LEU A 789 24.07 -23.40 -41.61
CA LEU A 789 23.08 -22.49 -42.19
C LEU A 789 21.74 -23.22 -42.28
N THR A 790 20.71 -22.70 -41.62
CA THR A 790 19.33 -23.19 -41.75
C THR A 790 18.48 -22.12 -42.39
N LEU A 791 17.89 -22.42 -43.55
CA LEU A 791 17.04 -21.50 -44.30
C LEU A 791 15.65 -22.10 -44.44
N THR A 792 14.63 -21.32 -44.09
CA THR A 792 13.23 -21.61 -44.43
C THR A 792 12.69 -20.43 -45.23
N ALA A 793 12.20 -20.67 -46.44
CA ALA A 793 11.73 -19.61 -47.31
C ALA A 793 10.51 -20.00 -48.16
N ASN A 794 9.74 -19.00 -48.57
CA ASN A 794 8.63 -19.16 -49.51
C ASN A 794 9.03 -18.64 -50.89
N PRO A 795 8.73 -19.37 -51.99
CA PRO A 795 9.08 -18.92 -53.33
C PRO A 795 8.33 -17.64 -53.78
N ALA A 796 7.18 -17.33 -53.18
CA ALA A 796 6.42 -16.12 -53.50
C ALA A 796 7.13 -14.86 -52.99
N ALA A 797 7.24 -13.85 -53.87
CA ALA A 797 7.83 -12.51 -53.66
C ALA A 797 9.36 -12.39 -53.56
N VAL A 798 10.11 -13.49 -53.61
CA VAL A 798 11.59 -13.46 -53.72
C VAL A 798 12.04 -12.98 -55.12
N GLY A 799 11.35 -13.40 -56.18
CA GLY A 799 11.62 -13.03 -57.56
C GLY A 799 12.76 -13.82 -58.24
N ASP A 800 12.84 -13.69 -59.55
CA ASP A 800 13.75 -14.40 -60.47
C ASP A 800 15.12 -13.73 -60.63
N GLY A 801 15.36 -12.62 -59.94
CA GLY A 801 16.52 -11.76 -60.16
C GLY A 801 17.71 -12.03 -59.23
N LEU A 802 18.92 -11.98 -59.81
CA LEU A 802 20.25 -11.93 -59.16
C LEU A 802 20.52 -10.63 -58.36
N GLY A 803 19.47 -9.96 -57.89
CA GLY A 803 19.51 -8.62 -57.29
C GLY A 803 19.73 -8.57 -55.78
N GLY A 804 20.11 -9.69 -55.15
CA GLY A 804 20.37 -9.76 -53.70
C GLY A 804 19.13 -9.76 -52.81
N LYS A 805 18.01 -10.35 -53.26
CA LYS A 805 16.75 -10.45 -52.49
C LYS A 805 16.53 -11.78 -51.77
N ALA A 806 17.29 -12.83 -52.11
CA ALA A 806 17.34 -14.10 -51.39
C ALA A 806 18.79 -14.60 -51.42
N ARG A 807 19.60 -14.01 -50.55
CA ARG A 807 21.05 -14.15 -50.54
C ARG A 807 21.55 -14.41 -49.13
N VAL A 808 22.48 -15.36 -49.03
CA VAL A 808 23.39 -15.45 -47.90
C VAL A 808 24.82 -15.31 -48.42
N ALA A 809 25.61 -14.41 -47.85
CA ALA A 809 27.03 -14.27 -48.16
C ALA A 809 27.88 -14.65 -46.95
N SER A 810 29.03 -15.29 -47.17
CA SER A 810 29.91 -15.72 -46.09
C SER A 810 31.37 -15.73 -46.52
N ASN A 811 32.21 -14.96 -45.83
CA ASN A 811 33.64 -14.81 -46.10
C ASN A 811 33.98 -14.63 -47.60
N GLY A 812 33.28 -13.69 -48.25
CA GLY A 812 33.43 -13.40 -49.68
C GLY A 812 32.72 -14.36 -50.65
N ASN A 813 32.15 -15.47 -50.16
CA ASN A 813 31.34 -16.40 -50.95
C ASN A 813 29.87 -15.97 -50.95
N THR A 814 29.15 -16.19 -52.05
CA THR A 814 27.73 -15.85 -52.18
C THR A 814 26.91 -17.11 -52.48
N TYR A 815 25.79 -17.24 -51.79
CA TYR A 815 24.78 -18.28 -51.97
C TYR A 815 23.46 -17.60 -52.30
N ASP A 816 23.12 -17.53 -53.58
CA ASP A 816 21.85 -16.99 -54.05
C ASP A 816 20.80 -18.11 -54.18
N PHE A 817 19.57 -17.82 -53.72
CA PHE A 817 18.44 -18.74 -53.67
C PHE A 817 17.31 -18.22 -54.59
N PRO A 818 17.51 -18.23 -55.93
CA PRO A 818 16.55 -17.69 -56.89
C PRO A 818 15.22 -18.45 -56.86
N SER A 819 14.13 -17.73 -57.13
CA SER A 819 12.80 -18.30 -57.24
C SER A 819 12.06 -17.84 -58.50
N SER A 820 11.31 -18.76 -59.12
CA SER A 820 10.38 -18.42 -60.21
C SER A 820 9.06 -17.78 -59.71
N GLY A 821 8.93 -17.51 -58.40
CA GLY A 821 7.68 -17.17 -57.74
C GLY A 821 6.88 -18.39 -57.25
N THR A 822 7.19 -19.59 -57.76
CA THR A 822 6.48 -20.85 -57.42
C THR A 822 7.40 -21.97 -56.96
N SER A 823 8.69 -21.91 -57.27
CA SER A 823 9.71 -22.93 -56.97
C SER A 823 11.06 -22.28 -56.69
N PHE A 824 11.98 -22.98 -56.04
CA PHE A 824 13.36 -22.52 -55.86
C PHE A 824 14.35 -23.33 -56.68
N THR A 825 15.48 -22.70 -57.04
CA THR A 825 16.64 -23.37 -57.64
C THR A 825 17.87 -23.14 -56.77
N LEU A 826 18.59 -24.21 -56.43
CA LEU A 826 19.74 -24.20 -55.51
C LEU A 826 21.00 -24.68 -56.23
N GLY A 827 22.14 -24.00 -56.06
CA GLY A 827 23.41 -24.39 -56.66
C GLY A 827 23.63 -23.93 -58.11
N GLY A 828 24.74 -24.34 -58.72
CA GLY A 828 25.18 -23.88 -60.04
C GLY A 828 25.85 -22.50 -59.97
N ALA A 829 25.56 -21.61 -60.93
CA ALA A 829 26.20 -20.29 -61.03
C ALA A 829 25.90 -19.33 -59.86
N THR A 830 24.94 -19.69 -59.00
CA THR A 830 24.54 -18.90 -57.82
C THR A 830 25.31 -19.26 -56.54
N PHE A 831 26.08 -20.36 -56.58
CA PHE A 831 26.94 -20.84 -55.49
C PHE A 831 28.40 -20.81 -55.98
N PRO A 832 29.40 -20.87 -55.07
CA PRO A 832 30.78 -21.09 -55.48
C PRO A 832 30.93 -22.40 -56.27
N ALA A 833 31.75 -22.40 -57.32
CA ALA A 833 31.97 -23.58 -58.16
C ALA A 833 32.49 -24.79 -57.34
N VAL A 834 33.33 -24.50 -56.34
CA VAL A 834 33.69 -25.43 -55.24
C VAL A 834 33.58 -24.63 -53.95
N VAL A 835 32.78 -25.13 -53.00
CA VAL A 835 32.64 -24.51 -51.68
C VAL A 835 33.98 -24.62 -50.94
N PRO A 836 34.55 -23.50 -50.43
CA PRO A 836 35.84 -23.52 -49.75
C PRO A 836 35.88 -24.48 -48.56
N ALA A 837 37.05 -25.07 -48.27
CA ALA A 837 37.20 -26.10 -47.26
C ALA A 837 36.77 -25.68 -45.84
N ALA A 838 36.84 -24.39 -45.52
CA ALA A 838 36.41 -23.86 -44.22
C ALA A 838 34.89 -23.64 -44.12
N GLN A 839 34.19 -23.49 -45.26
CA GLN A 839 32.74 -23.30 -45.29
C GLN A 839 32.03 -24.64 -45.10
N PHE A 840 31.14 -24.70 -44.12
CA PHE A 840 30.36 -25.87 -43.72
C PHE A 840 31.22 -27.08 -43.30
N ALA A 841 32.46 -26.88 -42.89
CA ALA A 841 33.33 -27.94 -42.40
C ALA A 841 32.67 -28.66 -41.20
N GLU A 842 32.41 -29.96 -41.34
CA GLU A 842 31.67 -30.79 -40.36
C GLU A 842 30.26 -30.29 -40.00
N GLY A 843 29.74 -29.31 -40.74
CA GLY A 843 28.46 -28.66 -40.51
C GLY A 843 27.48 -28.89 -41.65
N THR A 844 26.39 -28.12 -41.68
CA THR A 844 25.27 -28.37 -42.61
C THR A 844 24.72 -27.08 -43.21
N LEU A 845 24.54 -27.08 -44.54
CA LEU A 845 23.60 -26.17 -45.19
C LEU A 845 22.25 -26.88 -45.33
N SER A 846 21.23 -26.39 -44.63
CA SER A 846 19.85 -26.86 -44.68
C SER A 846 18.94 -25.80 -45.32
N PHE A 847 18.18 -26.20 -46.32
CA PHE A 847 17.19 -25.36 -46.99
C PHE A 847 15.81 -26.02 -47.00
N THR A 848 14.80 -25.30 -46.55
CA THR A 848 13.40 -25.72 -46.56
C THR A 848 12.56 -24.74 -47.37
N ALA A 849 11.97 -25.20 -48.46
CA ALA A 849 10.90 -24.48 -49.14
C ALA A 849 9.58 -24.73 -48.43
N THR A 850 8.88 -23.67 -48.01
CA THR A 850 7.56 -23.81 -47.37
C THR A 850 6.49 -24.31 -48.35
N THR A 851 6.67 -24.03 -49.64
CA THR A 851 5.79 -24.45 -50.75
C THR A 851 6.62 -24.61 -52.03
N GLY A 852 6.07 -25.28 -53.04
CA GLY A 852 6.69 -25.34 -54.36
C GLY A 852 7.80 -26.38 -54.51
N ASN A 853 8.27 -26.58 -55.75
CA ASN A 853 9.32 -27.56 -56.04
C ASN A 853 10.71 -27.01 -55.71
N LEU A 854 11.67 -27.91 -55.49
CA LEU A 854 13.09 -27.58 -55.40
C LEU A 854 13.85 -28.16 -56.59
N THR A 855 14.61 -27.32 -57.28
CA THR A 855 15.58 -27.75 -58.28
C THR A 855 16.99 -27.66 -57.70
N LEU A 856 17.76 -28.75 -57.78
CA LEU A 856 19.16 -28.80 -57.37
C LEU A 856 20.07 -28.78 -58.61
N ASN A 857 20.94 -27.80 -58.70
CA ASN A 857 22.00 -27.72 -59.71
C ASN A 857 23.31 -28.28 -59.12
N ALA A 858 24.45 -27.95 -59.75
CA ALA A 858 25.74 -28.45 -59.33
C ALA A 858 26.06 -27.93 -57.93
N LEU A 859 26.43 -28.84 -57.03
CA LEU A 859 26.79 -28.55 -55.65
C LEU A 859 28.09 -29.29 -55.35
N ASP A 860 29.14 -28.58 -54.97
CA ASP A 860 30.43 -29.18 -54.62
C ASP A 860 30.92 -28.69 -53.25
N PHE A 861 30.75 -29.54 -52.23
CA PHE A 861 31.19 -29.35 -50.84
C PHE A 861 32.39 -30.26 -50.50
N SER A 862 32.97 -30.94 -51.50
CA SER A 862 33.97 -31.98 -51.28
C SER A 862 35.28 -31.50 -50.64
N ALA A 863 35.60 -30.20 -50.76
CA ALA A 863 36.79 -29.62 -50.15
C ALA A 863 36.70 -29.58 -48.61
N GLY A 864 35.51 -29.33 -48.05
CA GLY A 864 35.26 -29.24 -46.59
C GLY A 864 34.51 -30.44 -46.01
N ASN A 865 33.99 -31.33 -46.86
CA ASN A 865 33.13 -32.46 -46.49
C ASN A 865 31.86 -32.05 -45.73
N GLY A 866 31.27 -30.89 -46.07
CA GLY A 866 30.06 -30.39 -45.43
C GLY A 866 28.80 -31.17 -45.85
N ASN A 867 27.79 -31.15 -44.98
CA ASN A 867 26.50 -31.79 -45.24
C ASN A 867 25.56 -30.83 -46.00
N PHE A 868 24.68 -31.40 -46.82
CA PHE A 868 23.62 -30.66 -47.49
C PHE A 868 22.26 -31.28 -47.20
N SER A 869 21.29 -30.45 -46.80
CA SER A 869 19.92 -30.85 -46.56
C SER A 869 18.94 -29.97 -47.32
N ALA A 870 18.00 -30.59 -48.04
CA ALA A 870 16.94 -29.90 -48.77
C ALA A 870 15.58 -30.52 -48.45
N ALA A 871 14.61 -29.67 -48.13
CA ALA A 871 13.25 -30.08 -47.83
C ALA A 871 12.22 -29.22 -48.58
N THR A 872 11.12 -29.82 -49.04
CA THR A 872 9.94 -29.07 -49.52
C THR A 872 8.68 -29.51 -48.79
N ASN A 873 7.95 -28.54 -48.24
CA ASN A 873 6.68 -28.74 -47.55
C ASN A 873 5.47 -28.51 -48.45
N GLY A 874 5.67 -28.32 -49.77
CA GLY A 874 4.57 -28.24 -50.72
C GLY A 874 3.84 -29.58 -50.88
N SER A 875 2.52 -29.54 -51.07
CA SER A 875 1.72 -30.74 -51.32
C SER A 875 2.21 -31.47 -52.57
N LEU A 876 2.76 -32.68 -52.40
CA LEU A 876 3.40 -33.48 -53.46
C LEU A 876 4.48 -32.71 -54.25
N ALA A 877 5.12 -31.72 -53.63
CA ALA A 877 6.19 -30.97 -54.27
C ALA A 877 7.41 -31.86 -54.52
N ASN A 878 8.10 -31.64 -55.63
CA ASN A 878 9.23 -32.47 -56.06
C ASN A 878 10.56 -31.84 -55.65
N ILE A 879 11.58 -32.69 -55.46
CA ILE A 879 12.99 -32.31 -55.49
C ILE A 879 13.60 -32.90 -56.76
N THR A 880 14.24 -32.08 -57.60
CA THR A 880 14.78 -32.52 -58.89
C THR A 880 16.17 -31.96 -59.12
N GLN A 881 17.15 -32.82 -59.40
CA GLN A 881 18.48 -32.43 -59.84
C GLN A 881 18.48 -32.16 -61.35
N SER A 882 19.12 -31.08 -61.79
CA SER A 882 19.26 -30.76 -63.21
C SER A 882 20.22 -31.71 -63.92
N ALA A 883 19.88 -32.13 -65.14
CA ALA A 883 20.71 -33.01 -65.96
C ALA A 883 22.13 -32.45 -66.17
N GLY A 884 23.15 -33.31 -66.00
CA GLY A 884 24.56 -32.95 -66.16
C GLY A 884 25.19 -32.16 -65.00
N GLN A 885 24.44 -31.88 -63.93
CA GLN A 885 24.90 -31.09 -62.80
C GLN A 885 25.18 -31.96 -61.57
N ALA A 886 26.43 -32.36 -61.34
CA ALA A 886 26.78 -33.29 -60.25
C ALA A 886 26.65 -32.67 -58.85
N ILE A 887 26.27 -33.51 -57.87
CA ILE A 887 26.36 -33.20 -56.43
C ILE A 887 27.55 -33.96 -55.85
N ASN A 888 28.51 -33.26 -55.26
CA ASN A 888 29.73 -33.82 -54.69
C ASN A 888 29.94 -33.29 -53.26
N LEU A 889 29.73 -34.12 -52.24
CA LEU A 889 29.87 -33.76 -50.83
C LEU A 889 31.11 -34.38 -50.19
N GLY A 890 31.91 -35.15 -50.94
CA GLY A 890 33.03 -35.91 -50.37
C GLY A 890 32.54 -36.87 -49.28
N LYS A 891 32.98 -36.64 -48.02
CA LYS A 891 32.55 -37.41 -46.84
C LYS A 891 31.26 -36.89 -46.19
N GLY A 892 30.73 -35.75 -46.63
CA GLY A 892 29.50 -35.17 -46.11
C GLY A 892 28.25 -35.97 -46.50
N ALA A 893 27.16 -35.78 -45.78
CA ALA A 893 25.88 -36.45 -45.99
C ALA A 893 24.89 -35.58 -46.76
N LEU A 894 24.08 -36.23 -47.61
CA LEU A 894 22.95 -35.63 -48.31
C LEU A 894 21.62 -36.01 -47.64
N SER A 895 20.75 -35.05 -47.35
CA SER A 895 19.40 -35.32 -46.85
C SER A 895 18.33 -34.62 -47.67
N LEU A 896 17.42 -35.39 -48.28
CA LEU A 896 16.34 -34.91 -49.14
C LEU A 896 15.00 -35.26 -48.52
N ARG A 897 14.13 -34.27 -48.33
CA ARG A 897 12.80 -34.46 -47.73
C ARG A 897 11.71 -33.90 -48.62
N SER A 898 10.83 -34.77 -49.10
CA SER A 898 9.83 -34.42 -50.12
C SER A 898 8.59 -35.28 -49.99
N ASP A 899 7.40 -34.69 -50.10
CA ASP A 899 6.16 -35.45 -50.22
C ASP A 899 5.93 -35.95 -51.66
N GLY A 900 6.58 -35.33 -52.66
CA GLY A 900 6.52 -35.65 -54.09
C GLY A 900 7.67 -36.55 -54.54
N ASN A 901 8.02 -36.45 -55.83
CA ASN A 901 9.14 -37.21 -56.42
C ASN A 901 10.48 -36.62 -56.00
N VAL A 902 11.48 -37.49 -55.82
CA VAL A 902 12.89 -37.12 -55.69
C VAL A 902 13.63 -37.69 -56.90
N VAL A 903 14.07 -36.79 -57.79
CA VAL A 903 14.83 -37.14 -59.00
C VAL A 903 16.23 -36.58 -58.86
N VAL A 904 17.23 -37.44 -58.92
CA VAL A 904 18.65 -37.10 -58.84
C VAL A 904 19.37 -37.67 -60.07
N GLU A 905 20.49 -37.06 -60.42
CA GLU A 905 21.33 -37.44 -61.55
C GLU A 905 22.53 -38.21 -61.02
N GLY A 906 23.62 -37.51 -60.67
CA GLY A 906 24.83 -38.09 -60.07
C GLY A 906 25.15 -37.48 -58.71
N ILE A 907 25.47 -38.33 -57.73
CA ILE A 907 25.79 -37.95 -56.35
C ILE A 907 27.06 -38.70 -55.89
N ASN A 908 28.03 -37.95 -55.37
CA ASN A 908 29.15 -38.47 -54.59
C ASN A 908 29.04 -37.95 -53.15
N ALA A 909 28.79 -38.82 -52.16
CA ALA A 909 28.60 -38.42 -50.77
C ALA A 909 28.98 -39.54 -49.78
N GLY A 910 29.29 -39.17 -48.53
CA GLY A 910 29.54 -40.10 -47.43
C GLY A 910 28.26 -40.70 -46.83
N GLY A 911 27.11 -40.55 -47.50
CA GLY A 911 25.80 -41.05 -47.10
C GLY A 911 24.66 -40.22 -47.70
N MET A 912 23.48 -40.82 -47.83
CA MET A 912 22.29 -40.14 -48.35
C MET A 912 21.03 -40.61 -47.63
N THR A 913 20.09 -39.68 -47.40
CA THR A 913 18.72 -39.99 -46.98
C THR A 913 17.71 -39.34 -47.91
N ALA A 914 16.69 -40.07 -48.33
CA ALA A 914 15.51 -39.53 -49.01
C ALA A 914 14.21 -40.02 -48.33
N THR A 915 13.46 -39.10 -47.74
CA THR A 915 12.27 -39.41 -46.92
C THR A 915 11.15 -38.40 -47.14
N ASN A 916 9.97 -38.66 -46.59
CA ASN A 916 8.84 -37.72 -46.64
C ASN A 916 9.13 -36.43 -45.85
N ALA A 917 8.58 -35.30 -46.32
CA ALA A 917 8.75 -34.01 -45.67
C ALA A 917 7.79 -33.85 -44.48
N THR A 918 6.51 -34.16 -44.69
CA THR A 918 5.46 -33.96 -43.67
C THR A 918 5.17 -35.25 -42.88
N SER A 919 4.89 -35.10 -41.58
CA SER A 919 4.45 -36.21 -40.70
C SER A 919 2.92 -36.31 -40.58
N VAL A 920 2.17 -35.49 -41.33
CA VAL A 920 0.71 -35.36 -41.22
C VAL A 920 0.02 -36.24 -42.25
N VAL A 921 -1.05 -36.91 -41.82
CA VAL A 921 -1.86 -37.77 -42.68
C VAL A 921 -2.51 -36.95 -43.79
N GLY A 922 -2.27 -37.30 -45.06
CA GLY A 922 -3.00 -36.74 -46.21
C GLY A 922 -2.16 -36.37 -47.45
N SER A 923 -0.85 -36.10 -47.34
CA SER A 923 0.02 -35.79 -48.49
C SER A 923 1.31 -36.61 -48.57
N GLY A 924 1.90 -36.94 -47.41
CA GLY A 924 3.17 -37.67 -47.27
C GLY A 924 3.06 -39.08 -46.65
N CYS A 925 1.99 -39.29 -45.90
CA CYS A 925 1.68 -40.50 -45.11
C CYS A 925 0.15 -40.75 -45.15
N ASN A 926 -0.29 -42.01 -45.24
CA ASN A 926 -1.72 -42.35 -45.28
C ASN A 926 -2.16 -43.17 -44.04
N SER A 927 -2.75 -42.51 -43.03
CA SER A 927 -3.45 -43.07 -41.86
C SER A 927 -2.65 -44.05 -40.97
N SER A 928 -3.21 -44.44 -39.83
CA SER A 928 -2.54 -45.14 -38.71
C SER A 928 -1.89 -46.51 -39.02
N PHE A 929 -1.94 -46.99 -40.27
CA PHE A 929 -1.29 -48.23 -40.73
C PHE A 929 -0.73 -48.17 -42.17
N GLY A 930 -0.72 -47.02 -42.85
CA GLY A 930 -0.21 -46.89 -44.22
C GLY A 930 1.20 -46.28 -44.29
N PRO A 931 1.96 -46.56 -45.35
CA PRO A 931 3.37 -46.22 -45.35
C PRO A 931 3.70 -44.77 -45.70
N CYS A 932 4.72 -44.25 -45.03
CA CYS A 932 5.33 -42.95 -45.31
C CYS A 932 6.53 -43.11 -46.26
N GLY A 933 6.82 -42.10 -47.08
CA GLY A 933 7.96 -42.08 -48.00
C GLY A 933 7.79 -41.02 -49.09
N VAL A 934 8.81 -40.81 -49.93
CA VAL A 934 8.69 -39.97 -51.15
C VAL A 934 7.74 -40.63 -52.17
N THR A 935 7.16 -39.89 -53.13
CA THR A 935 6.28 -40.49 -54.16
C THR A 935 7.04 -41.50 -55.03
N SER A 936 8.22 -41.12 -55.50
CA SER A 936 9.16 -41.99 -56.19
C SER A 936 10.56 -41.46 -56.01
N PHE A 937 11.56 -42.34 -56.11
CA PHE A 937 12.96 -41.96 -56.14
C PHE A 937 13.57 -42.40 -57.46
N THR A 938 14.27 -41.50 -58.15
CA THR A 938 14.96 -41.81 -59.40
C THR A 938 16.38 -41.26 -59.34
N ALA A 939 17.38 -42.10 -59.60
CA ALA A 939 18.77 -41.71 -59.80
C ALA A 939 19.21 -42.10 -61.22
N ASN A 940 19.42 -41.12 -62.09
CA ASN A 940 19.69 -41.35 -63.53
C ASN A 940 21.15 -41.70 -63.83
N GLN A 941 22.09 -41.44 -62.92
CA GLN A 941 23.52 -41.77 -63.04
C GLN A 941 24.01 -42.54 -61.80
N THR A 942 25.31 -42.84 -61.75
CA THR A 942 25.93 -43.59 -60.64
C THR A 942 25.85 -42.82 -59.32
N LEU A 943 25.44 -43.51 -58.25
CA LEU A 943 25.58 -43.05 -56.86
C LEU A 943 26.88 -43.60 -56.28
N THR A 944 27.73 -42.73 -55.73
CA THR A 944 29.10 -43.07 -55.30
C THR A 944 29.40 -42.61 -53.87
N ASP A 945 30.21 -43.38 -53.14
CA ASP A 945 30.88 -42.98 -51.88
C ASP A 945 32.38 -43.20 -52.05
N THR A 946 33.02 -42.30 -52.81
CA THR A 946 34.45 -42.43 -53.15
C THR A 946 35.40 -42.07 -52.01
N ALA A 947 34.88 -41.45 -50.93
CA ALA A 947 35.71 -40.83 -49.91
C ALA A 947 35.96 -41.68 -48.67
N ASN A 948 35.10 -42.66 -48.35
CA ASN A 948 35.30 -43.60 -47.23
C ASN A 948 34.60 -44.97 -47.40
N GLY A 949 33.68 -45.12 -48.36
CA GLY A 949 33.02 -46.39 -48.67
C GLY A 949 32.26 -47.03 -47.50
N ASN A 950 31.78 -46.26 -46.52
CA ASN A 950 31.10 -46.77 -45.31
C ASN A 950 29.81 -45.99 -44.99
N GLY A 951 29.44 -44.99 -45.81
CA GLY A 951 28.23 -44.20 -45.64
C GLY A 951 26.94 -45.00 -45.75
N THR A 952 25.92 -44.62 -44.99
CA THR A 952 24.57 -45.22 -45.09
C THR A 952 23.75 -44.48 -46.13
N TRP A 953 23.19 -45.23 -47.09
CA TRP A 953 22.30 -44.72 -48.12
C TRP A 953 20.89 -45.27 -47.91
N SER A 954 19.95 -44.41 -47.50
CA SER A 954 18.58 -44.81 -47.20
C SER A 954 17.55 -44.03 -48.01
N VAL A 955 16.63 -44.75 -48.62
CA VAL A 955 15.51 -44.17 -49.37
C VAL A 955 14.25 -44.87 -48.91
N THR A 956 13.25 -44.10 -48.50
CA THR A 956 11.91 -44.62 -48.23
C THR A 956 10.95 -44.02 -49.25
N SER A 957 10.36 -44.87 -50.10
CA SER A 957 9.47 -44.45 -51.19
C SER A 957 8.13 -45.17 -51.09
N ARG A 958 7.04 -44.49 -51.46
CA ARG A 958 5.70 -45.09 -51.64
C ARG A 958 5.53 -45.70 -53.03
N GLY A 959 6.30 -45.23 -54.01
CA GLY A 959 6.34 -45.74 -55.38
C GLY A 959 7.71 -46.29 -55.74
N ALA A 960 8.03 -46.34 -57.03
CA ALA A 960 9.26 -46.94 -57.53
C ALA A 960 10.52 -46.24 -57.02
N ILE A 961 11.55 -47.04 -56.73
CA ILE A 961 12.94 -46.60 -56.58
C ILE A 961 13.68 -47.10 -57.82
N THR A 962 14.14 -46.18 -58.65
CA THR A 962 14.90 -46.46 -59.88
C THR A 962 16.29 -45.87 -59.72
N THR A 963 17.35 -46.66 -59.89
CA THR A 963 18.72 -46.15 -59.80
C THR A 963 19.59 -46.66 -60.94
N GLY A 964 20.57 -45.86 -61.35
CA GLY A 964 21.74 -46.32 -62.10
C GLY A 964 22.65 -47.23 -61.26
N ALA A 965 23.93 -47.27 -61.62
CA ALA A 965 24.92 -48.05 -60.86
C ALA A 965 25.05 -47.52 -59.41
N LEU A 966 25.24 -48.45 -58.47
CA LEU A 966 25.45 -48.15 -57.05
C LEU A 966 26.87 -48.57 -56.68
N GLU A 967 27.74 -47.59 -56.44
CA GLU A 967 29.14 -47.79 -56.03
C GLU A 967 29.30 -47.32 -54.57
N ILE A 968 28.56 -48.00 -53.69
CA ILE A 968 28.35 -47.64 -52.28
C ILE A 968 28.29 -48.92 -51.44
N ALA A 969 28.70 -48.86 -50.16
CA ALA A 969 28.81 -50.08 -49.35
C ALA A 969 27.55 -50.45 -48.55
N ASN A 970 26.80 -49.47 -48.02
CA ASN A 970 25.65 -49.72 -47.15
C ASN A 970 24.37 -49.11 -47.72
N VAL A 971 23.42 -49.95 -48.16
CA VAL A 971 22.17 -49.54 -48.82
C VAL A 971 20.95 -50.05 -48.07
N ALA A 972 20.01 -49.15 -47.79
CA ALA A 972 18.72 -49.42 -47.14
C ALA A 972 17.59 -48.72 -47.90
N PHE A 973 17.24 -49.29 -49.06
CA PHE A 973 16.15 -48.80 -49.90
C PHE A 973 14.88 -49.61 -49.64
N ALA A 974 13.81 -48.90 -49.28
CA ALA A 974 12.52 -49.48 -48.96
C ALA A 974 11.43 -48.84 -49.82
N THR A 975 10.75 -49.68 -50.59
CA THR A 975 9.48 -49.31 -51.22
C THR A 975 8.35 -49.83 -50.37
N ASN A 976 7.47 -48.96 -49.95
CA ASN A 976 6.28 -49.35 -49.21
C ASN A 976 5.06 -49.37 -50.13
N ALA A 977 5.10 -50.16 -51.19
CA ALA A 977 3.99 -50.30 -52.11
C ALA A 977 2.81 -50.98 -51.40
N THR A 978 1.64 -50.34 -51.39
CA THR A 978 0.36 -51.03 -51.13
C THR A 978 -0.23 -51.44 -52.48
N GLY A 979 0.18 -52.60 -53.01
CA GLY A 979 -0.44 -53.21 -54.19
C GLY A 979 -0.14 -52.52 -55.51
#